data_AF-A0A968PAX4-F1
#
_entry.id   AF-A0A968PAX4-F1
#
_cell.length_a   1.000
_cell.length_b   1.000
_cell.length_c   1.000
_cell.angle_alpha   90.00
_cell.angle_beta   90.00
_cell.angle_gamma   90.00
#
_symmetry.space_group_name_H-M   'P 1'
#
loop_
_entity.id
_entity.type
_entity.pdbx_description
1 polymer ?
#
loop_
_entity_poly.entity_id
_entity_poly.type
_entity_poly.pdbx_seq_one_letter_code
_entity_poly.pdbx_strand_id
1 'polypeptide(L)'
;MATPFRFPPVERSVLALLGILLATCQPAAENDGSTAFPPPVSNVSSEPASGSLLQPTLAAHDALHVIQLETGEALHVDVEEHHLDVAVELYDPADQKILTFDSPTGGHGLESICFVAQTPGAYRLHVRAPDVSTGSYRLTRLEVTTATALDRDCWLATQQFVDAEARLGKEGTALIPRYRQAAQLWQRAQAPYREAIARMRLGGLCFTLGDLETEAESYQRSLALLELLGNRTHEQITVMKLLADARWRQGRIDETEALLAKALALAHQTGDLDAEVSARDQLALLKKSRGEAHLAVRELKKNLETWQREGQLDKEAESLHFLGQVYAEDLSKFPEAIDFLDRALEIWQRIGRSEEQAGTLILRGWASYRAGDPETAVGFFEAALKLAEASGHQPSAAAALDRLGTTYRALGRPDEARSAFERSLDMSRASGNLRNQAHTEANLGLLLIAHGEAVEGKARLEQALDLLRPLGERDAVAQVLVGLATAERTLGDLPAALRRYEQAMAQLDSLRLSARSAGGRLAPDPIWQEHYEGYVDLLIEVADHDGGEKAVASAFEIAELNRSRNLYEILLEAGIELREGADPELLRREQELLSQIDAVATQQGSSPSSRVSQRLRTLGLDLEEIRDRIRLSNPRFVEIRNPPKIDLAQIQALLDPKTHLLSIVLGPHRSFLFQVDSKSIGVRVLGARDEIERQARAVYAGLVRRAGPGSGQVGFATRALSDHLLGSSGLPPDASRLVIVTMVRSPTCHSLRSPDPTCPSNCSSMPMTSSRCPLPPSSCP
;
A
#
# COMPACT_ATOMS: atom_id res chain seq x y z
N MET A 1 -33.66 42.17 -31.81
CA MET A 1 -33.27 43.48 -32.35
C MET A 1 -31.75 43.53 -32.42
N ALA A 2 -31.22 43.83 -33.61
CA ALA A 2 -29.91 44.38 -33.95
C ALA A 2 -28.61 43.88 -33.25
N THR A 3 -27.76 43.26 -34.08
CA THR A 3 -26.27 43.22 -34.12
C THR A 3 -25.56 44.55 -33.75
N PRO A 4 -24.21 44.64 -33.54
CA PRO A 4 -23.14 43.67 -33.87
C PRO A 4 -21.98 43.50 -32.84
N PHE A 5 -21.34 42.33 -32.91
CA PHE A 5 -19.94 42.10 -32.51
C PHE A 5 -19.01 42.60 -33.63
N ARG A 6 -17.90 43.29 -33.28
CA ARG A 6 -16.78 43.66 -34.18
C ARG A 6 -15.48 43.03 -33.66
N PHE A 7 -14.67 42.50 -34.57
CA PHE A 7 -13.23 42.19 -34.42
C PHE A 7 -12.48 42.89 -35.58
N PRO A 8 -11.13 42.92 -35.64
CA PRO A 8 -10.09 43.44 -34.75
C PRO A 8 -9.28 44.59 -35.47
N PRO A 9 -8.10 45.06 -35.01
CA PRO A 9 -6.85 44.45 -35.51
C PRO A 9 -5.64 44.44 -34.56
N VAL A 10 -4.66 43.64 -34.99
CA VAL A 10 -3.32 43.35 -34.48
C VAL A 10 -2.36 44.55 -34.70
N GLU A 11 -1.44 44.84 -33.75
CA GLU A 11 0.03 44.95 -33.99
C GLU A 11 0.85 45.44 -32.76
N ARG A 12 1.89 44.65 -32.44
CA ARG A 12 3.32 45.00 -32.17
C ARG A 12 3.80 45.76 -30.90
N SER A 13 4.63 45.01 -30.14
CA SER A 13 6.04 45.30 -29.78
C SER A 13 6.43 46.11 -28.51
N VAL A 14 7.18 45.43 -27.62
CA VAL A 14 8.55 45.77 -27.09
C VAL A 14 8.75 46.80 -25.93
N LEU A 15 9.39 46.29 -24.84
CA LEU A 15 10.37 46.86 -23.87
C LEU A 15 10.00 47.81 -22.67
N ALA A 16 10.78 47.55 -21.59
CA ALA A 16 11.32 48.43 -20.51
C ALA A 16 10.54 48.55 -19.17
N LEU A 17 11.04 47.93 -18.07
CA LEU A 17 11.90 48.48 -16.96
C LEU A 17 11.10 49.35 -15.94
N LEU A 18 11.24 49.28 -14.62
CA LEU A 18 12.45 49.25 -13.77
C LEU A 18 12.05 49.09 -12.28
N GLY A 19 12.95 48.56 -11.44
CA GLY A 19 12.87 48.74 -9.97
C GLY A 19 13.67 47.74 -9.13
N ILE A 20 15.00 47.75 -9.27
CA ILE A 20 15.95 46.89 -8.54
C ILE A 20 16.84 47.78 -7.64
N LEU A 21 17.18 47.28 -6.44
CA LEU A 21 18.34 47.62 -5.56
C LEU A 21 18.27 48.96 -4.79
N LEU A 22 18.83 49.15 -3.58
CA LEU A 22 19.90 48.46 -2.86
C LEU A 22 19.88 48.80 -1.36
N ALA A 23 20.41 47.87 -0.56
CA ALA A 23 20.90 48.06 0.80
C ALA A 23 22.19 48.90 0.86
N THR A 24 22.49 49.48 2.04
CA THR A 24 23.79 49.37 2.75
C THR A 24 23.77 50.13 4.09
N CYS A 25 24.34 49.49 5.14
CA CYS A 25 25.23 49.96 6.23
C CYS A 25 25.12 51.43 6.72
N GLN A 26 25.25 51.83 7.99
CA GLN A 26 25.82 51.36 9.27
C GLN A 26 25.63 52.59 10.26
N PRO A 27 26.28 52.75 11.43
CA PRO A 27 26.47 51.89 12.61
C PRO A 27 26.16 52.61 13.96
N ALA A 28 26.30 51.83 15.05
CA ALA A 28 26.86 52.12 16.39
C ALA A 28 26.40 53.30 17.27
N ALA A 29 26.06 52.98 18.53
CA ALA A 29 26.77 53.50 19.70
C ALA A 29 26.61 52.60 20.95
N GLU A 30 27.73 52.43 21.64
CA GLU A 30 28.11 51.87 22.96
C GLU A 30 27.25 52.37 24.16
N ASN A 31 27.29 51.87 25.41
CA ASN A 31 28.18 50.97 26.13
C ASN A 31 27.53 50.45 27.45
N ASP A 32 28.25 49.50 28.06
CA ASP A 32 28.37 49.18 29.50
C ASP A 32 27.48 48.11 30.17
N GLY A 33 28.16 47.08 30.71
CA GLY A 33 27.85 46.58 32.05
C GLY A 33 27.75 45.06 32.28
N SER A 34 28.89 44.36 32.31
CA SER A 34 29.28 43.38 33.36
C SER A 34 28.24 42.41 33.98
N THR A 35 28.34 41.13 33.58
CA THR A 35 28.32 39.89 34.39
C THR A 35 27.67 39.88 35.79
N ALA A 36 26.59 39.12 35.93
CA ALA A 36 26.27 38.33 37.14
C ALA A 36 25.18 37.27 36.83
N PHE A 37 25.46 36.01 37.17
CA PHE A 37 24.48 34.91 37.21
C PHE A 37 23.39 35.20 38.26
N PRO A 38 22.10 34.87 38.02
CA PRO A 38 21.12 34.80 39.09
C PRO A 38 21.22 33.45 39.84
N PRO A 39 20.89 33.41 41.14
CA PRO A 39 21.13 32.28 42.04
C PRO A 39 20.11 31.15 41.85
N PRO A 40 20.39 29.94 42.38
CA PRO A 40 19.39 28.87 42.41
C PRO A 40 18.23 29.27 43.32
N VAL A 41 17.01 29.10 42.80
CA VAL A 41 15.78 29.30 43.55
C VAL A 41 15.68 28.23 44.64
N SER A 42 15.35 28.69 45.83
CA SER A 42 15.30 28.01 47.10
C SER A 42 14.45 26.72 47.08
N ASN A 43 15.05 25.64 47.57
CA ASN A 43 14.35 24.44 48.01
C ASN A 43 13.21 24.79 48.97
N VAL A 44 11.99 24.40 48.64
CA VAL A 44 10.91 24.24 49.62
C VAL A 44 11.15 22.91 50.32
N SER A 45 11.80 22.98 51.48
CA SER A 45 11.75 21.94 52.49
C SER A 45 10.37 21.92 53.13
N SER A 46 9.59 20.87 52.87
CA SER A 46 8.46 20.48 53.70
C SER A 46 8.72 19.08 54.25
N GLU A 47 8.83 18.98 55.58
CA GLU A 47 8.84 17.72 56.33
C GLU A 47 7.59 16.87 56.01
N PRO A 48 7.67 15.53 56.01
CA PRO A 48 6.50 14.69 55.75
C PRO A 48 5.67 14.54 57.03
N ALA A 49 4.45 15.07 57.02
CA ALA A 49 3.39 14.55 57.85
C ALA A 49 2.71 13.40 57.09
N SER A 50 2.65 12.22 57.70
CA SER A 50 1.95 11.05 57.18
C SER A 50 0.50 11.41 56.79
N GLY A 51 0.22 11.36 55.49
CA GLY A 51 -1.12 11.58 54.94
C GLY A 51 -1.06 11.91 53.46
N SER A 52 -1.38 10.91 52.62
CA SER A 52 -1.71 10.99 51.18
C SER A 52 -1.46 12.36 50.51
N LEU A 53 -0.24 12.59 50.04
CA LEU A 53 0.12 13.73 49.20
C LEU A 53 -0.28 13.44 47.74
N LEU A 54 -1.52 13.76 47.36
CA LEU A 54 -1.87 13.95 45.95
C LEU A 54 -1.26 15.30 45.52
N GLN A 55 -0.20 15.26 44.71
CA GLN A 55 0.43 16.47 44.18
C GLN A 55 -0.31 17.01 42.94
N PRO A 56 -0.28 18.33 42.67
CA PRO A 56 -0.79 18.91 41.44
C PRO A 56 -0.04 18.36 40.21
N THR A 57 -0.66 18.44 39.02
CA THR A 57 0.01 18.13 37.75
C THR A 57 1.29 18.98 37.61
N LEU A 58 2.43 18.33 37.41
CA LEU A 58 3.75 18.97 37.32
C LEU A 58 4.09 19.21 35.83
N ALA A 59 4.51 20.43 35.51
CA ALA A 59 5.02 20.76 34.18
C ALA A 59 6.37 20.06 33.93
N ALA A 60 6.73 19.82 32.66
CA ALA A 60 7.94 19.11 32.21
C ALA A 60 9.27 19.66 32.77
N HIS A 61 9.57 19.29 34.02
CA HIS A 61 10.82 19.57 34.71
C HIS A 61 11.14 18.37 35.61
N ASP A 62 12.42 18.16 35.84
CA ASP A 62 12.90 17.17 36.81
C ASP A 62 12.34 17.46 38.20
N ALA A 63 11.78 16.44 38.85
CA ALA A 63 11.42 16.51 40.27
C ALA A 63 12.24 15.52 41.09
N LEU A 64 12.76 16.02 42.21
CA LEU A 64 13.50 15.24 43.18
C LEU A 64 12.71 15.17 44.48
N HIS A 65 12.42 13.95 44.93
CA HIS A 65 11.79 13.67 46.21
C HIS A 65 12.75 12.89 47.09
N VAL A 66 12.94 13.34 48.34
CA VAL A 66 13.74 12.63 49.34
C VAL A 66 12.79 11.88 50.27
N ILE A 67 13.00 10.57 50.41
CA ILE A 67 12.12 9.68 51.15
C ILE A 67 12.96 8.96 52.21
N GLN A 68 12.55 9.06 53.47
CA GLN A 68 13.18 8.28 54.53
C GLN A 68 12.57 6.88 54.56
N LEU A 69 13.42 5.86 54.51
CA LEU A 69 13.02 4.46 54.59
C LEU A 69 13.84 3.74 55.67
N GLU A 70 13.18 2.88 56.43
CA GLU A 70 13.79 1.89 57.30
C GLU A 70 13.99 0.55 56.57
N THR A 71 14.88 -0.29 57.09
CA THR A 71 15.10 -1.62 56.51
C THR A 71 13.83 -2.47 56.59
N GLY A 72 13.40 -3.03 55.46
CA GLY A 72 12.18 -3.81 55.37
C GLY A 72 10.90 -2.98 55.18
N GLU A 73 11.00 -1.68 54.92
CA GLU A 73 9.90 -0.89 54.39
C GLU A 73 9.78 -1.01 52.87
N ALA A 74 8.55 -0.99 52.37
CA ALA A 74 8.20 -1.01 50.96
C ALA A 74 7.79 0.40 50.51
N LEU A 75 8.39 0.86 49.41
CA LEU A 75 8.08 2.09 48.71
C LEU A 75 7.27 1.76 47.45
N HIS A 76 6.11 2.39 47.29
CA HIS A 76 5.27 2.33 46.10
C HIS A 76 5.17 3.72 45.47
N VAL A 77 5.55 3.80 44.20
CA VAL A 77 5.52 5.02 43.40
C VAL A 77 4.76 4.75 42.12
N ASP A 78 3.79 5.60 41.81
CA ASP A 78 3.07 5.59 40.54
C ASP A 78 3.08 7.02 39.97
N VAL A 79 3.74 7.21 38.82
CA VAL A 79 3.80 8.46 38.07
C VAL A 79 3.02 8.29 36.77
N GLU A 80 1.95 9.07 36.61
CA GLU A 80 1.10 9.06 35.42
C GLU A 80 1.57 10.12 34.41
N GLU A 81 1.70 9.71 33.16
CA GLU A 81 2.23 10.54 32.08
C GLU A 81 1.13 11.17 31.23
N HIS A 82 1.37 12.42 30.83
CA HIS A 82 0.47 13.19 29.98
C HIS A 82 1.27 13.89 28.87
N HIS A 83 1.50 13.17 27.76
CA HIS A 83 2.27 13.63 26.60
C HIS A 83 3.72 13.98 26.94
N LEU A 84 4.28 13.28 27.92
CA LEU A 84 5.62 13.46 28.44
C LEU A 84 6.18 12.11 28.87
N ASP A 85 7.22 11.67 28.18
CA ASP A 85 7.94 10.43 28.48
C ASP A 85 8.90 10.70 29.65
N VAL A 86 8.61 10.14 30.82
CA VAL A 86 9.43 10.31 32.02
C VAL A 86 10.04 8.98 32.44
N ALA A 87 11.24 9.06 33.00
CA ALA A 87 11.85 7.90 33.65
C ALA A 87 11.89 8.15 35.15
N VAL A 88 11.57 7.14 35.95
CA VAL A 88 11.67 7.23 37.40
C VAL A 88 12.92 6.51 37.88
N GLU A 89 13.85 7.27 38.44
CA GLU A 89 15.11 6.78 38.98
C GLU A 89 15.07 6.77 40.51
N LEU A 90 15.62 5.71 41.11
CA LEU A 90 15.76 5.61 42.56
C LEU A 90 17.24 5.50 42.93
N TYR A 91 17.68 6.31 43.88
CA TYR A 91 19.04 6.33 44.41
C TYR A 91 19.03 5.98 45.90
N ASP A 92 20.05 5.24 46.33
CA ASP A 92 20.24 4.83 47.72
C ASP A 92 20.82 5.99 48.59
N PRO A 93 20.92 5.81 49.92
CA PRO A 93 21.50 6.81 50.81
C PRO A 93 22.98 7.13 50.59
N ALA A 94 23.69 6.30 49.81
CA ALA A 94 25.08 6.53 49.40
C ALA A 94 25.18 7.21 48.02
N ASP A 95 24.04 7.68 47.49
CA ASP A 95 23.92 8.34 46.19
C ASP A 95 24.13 7.42 44.97
N GLN A 96 24.07 6.11 45.17
CA GLN A 96 24.19 5.13 44.11
C GLN A 96 22.82 4.83 43.49
N LYS A 97 22.74 4.91 42.15
CA LYS A 97 21.51 4.57 41.43
C LYS A 97 21.18 3.08 41.59
N ILE A 98 19.99 2.80 42.11
CA ILE A 98 19.44 1.46 42.32
C ILE A 98 18.76 0.96 41.05
N LEU A 99 17.89 1.79 40.47
CA LEU A 99 17.11 1.44 39.28
C LEU A 99 16.72 2.69 38.49
N THR A 100 16.43 2.45 37.22
CA THR A 100 15.66 3.34 36.34
C THR A 100 14.48 2.52 35.85
N PHE A 101 13.26 3.00 36.07
CA PHE A 101 12.05 2.41 35.51
C PHE A 101 11.53 3.37 34.43
N ASP A 102 11.37 2.82 33.23
CA ASP A 102 10.99 3.52 32.01
C ASP A 102 10.19 2.48 31.19
N SER A 103 8.89 2.70 31.12
CA SER A 103 7.96 1.73 30.56
C SER A 103 7.89 1.82 29.04
N PRO A 104 7.53 0.73 28.33
CA PRO A 104 7.31 0.72 26.88
C PRO A 104 6.31 1.73 26.31
N THR A 105 5.53 2.42 27.15
CA THR A 105 4.34 3.14 26.70
C THR A 105 4.62 4.54 26.16
N GLY A 106 5.88 4.99 26.22
CA GLY A 106 6.30 6.32 25.77
C GLY A 106 5.66 7.39 26.65
N GLY A 107 5.36 8.58 26.12
CA GLY A 107 4.82 9.70 26.91
C GLY A 107 3.38 9.58 27.42
N HIS A 108 2.87 8.37 27.57
CA HIS A 108 1.54 8.04 28.04
C HIS A 108 1.60 6.77 28.87
N GLY A 109 0.86 6.73 29.98
CA GLY A 109 0.74 5.55 30.82
C GLY A 109 1.20 5.81 32.24
N LEU A 110 1.82 4.81 32.84
CA LEU A 110 2.23 4.86 34.24
C LEU A 110 3.65 4.28 34.42
N GLU A 111 4.53 5.10 34.96
CA GLU A 111 5.81 4.67 35.52
C GLU A 111 5.58 4.22 36.97
N SER A 112 5.70 2.92 37.21
CA SER A 112 5.26 2.31 38.46
C SER A 112 6.35 1.46 39.11
N ILE A 113 6.87 1.91 40.25
CA ILE A 113 7.93 1.24 41.02
C ILE A 113 7.37 0.63 42.30
N CYS A 114 7.84 -0.58 42.61
CA CYS A 114 7.81 -1.13 43.97
C CYS A 114 9.24 -1.49 44.36
N PHE A 115 9.64 -1.05 45.55
CA PHE A 115 10.98 -1.22 46.09
C PHE A 115 10.88 -1.62 47.56
N VAL A 116 11.76 -2.52 48.02
CA VAL A 116 11.88 -2.87 49.45
C VAL A 116 13.28 -2.48 49.93
N ALA A 117 13.33 -1.55 50.89
CA ALA A 117 14.56 -0.99 51.42
C ALA A 117 15.43 -2.05 52.11
N GLN A 118 16.70 -2.10 51.72
CA GLN A 118 17.70 -3.03 52.27
C GLN A 118 18.56 -2.39 53.36
N THR A 119 18.68 -1.07 53.33
CA THR A 119 19.42 -0.26 54.30
C THR A 119 18.56 0.93 54.73
N PRO A 120 18.67 1.39 55.99
CA PRO A 120 17.94 2.56 56.43
C PRO A 120 18.61 3.84 55.89
N GLY A 121 17.83 4.87 55.60
CA GLY A 121 18.34 6.19 55.27
C GLY A 121 17.48 6.98 54.27
N ALA A 122 18.06 8.07 53.78
CA ALA A 122 17.42 8.99 52.84
C ALA A 122 17.60 8.49 51.39
N TYR A 123 16.55 7.93 50.80
CA TYR A 123 16.52 7.57 49.39
C TYR A 123 16.09 8.77 48.55
N ARG A 124 16.65 8.91 47.34
CA ARG A 124 16.26 9.96 46.40
C ARG A 124 15.50 9.36 45.23
N LEU A 125 14.25 9.77 45.06
CA LEU A 125 13.42 9.48 43.90
C LEU A 125 13.51 10.65 42.93
N HIS A 126 13.94 10.38 41.71
CA HIS A 126 14.11 11.37 40.67
C HIS A 126 13.18 11.03 39.50
N VAL A 127 12.18 11.86 39.25
CA VAL A 127 11.36 11.78 38.04
C VAL A 127 12.05 12.64 37.00
N ARG A 128 12.70 11.97 36.04
CA ARG A 128 13.49 12.61 35.00
C ARG A 128 12.61 12.85 33.79
N ALA A 129 12.50 14.11 33.37
CA ALA A 129 11.75 14.53 32.20
C ALA A 129 12.70 15.13 31.14
N PRO A 130 12.41 14.99 29.84
CA PRO A 130 13.17 15.69 28.82
C PRO A 130 12.91 17.21 28.87
N ASP A 131 13.97 18.01 28.94
CA ASP A 131 13.95 19.48 29.08
C ASP A 131 13.19 20.25 27.97
N VAL A 132 12.82 19.58 26.86
CA VAL A 132 12.34 20.24 25.62
C VAL A 132 10.87 19.93 25.29
N SER A 133 10.16 19.16 26.13
CA SER A 133 8.78 18.71 25.84
C SER A 133 7.71 19.58 26.50
N THR A 134 6.58 19.79 25.83
CA THR A 134 5.44 20.58 26.31
C THR A 134 4.42 19.78 27.15
N GLY A 135 4.78 18.57 27.60
CA GLY A 135 3.89 17.67 28.34
C GLY A 135 3.93 17.86 29.86
N SER A 136 3.26 16.96 30.58
CA SER A 136 3.21 16.97 32.04
C SER A 136 3.13 15.55 32.62
N TYR A 137 3.39 15.42 33.91
CA TYR A 137 3.15 14.18 34.63
C TYR A 137 2.47 14.45 35.98
N ARG A 138 1.93 13.40 36.59
CA ARG A 138 1.31 13.46 37.91
C ARG A 138 1.80 12.30 38.76
N LEU A 139 2.38 12.61 39.91
CA LEU A 139 2.64 11.62 40.95
C LEU A 139 1.31 11.23 41.60
N THR A 140 0.78 10.06 41.22
CA THR A 140 -0.54 9.57 41.67
C THR A 140 -0.44 8.71 42.92
N ARG A 141 0.71 8.09 43.17
CA ARG A 141 1.00 7.34 44.39
C ARG A 141 2.43 7.56 44.85
N LEU A 142 2.58 7.85 46.14
CA LEU A 142 3.86 7.85 46.85
C LEU A 142 3.60 7.38 48.28
N GLU A 143 3.80 6.09 48.51
CA GLU A 143 3.44 5.46 49.79
C GLU A 143 4.61 4.63 50.32
N VAL A 144 4.82 4.74 51.64
CA VAL A 144 5.75 3.90 52.40
C VAL A 144 4.95 3.04 53.36
N THR A 145 5.19 1.73 53.33
CA THR A 145 4.52 0.75 54.18
C THR A 145 5.52 -0.26 54.72
N THR A 146 5.14 -1.06 55.71
CA THR A 146 5.96 -2.21 56.12
C THR A 146 5.87 -3.31 55.07
N ALA A 147 7.00 -3.81 54.57
CA ALA A 147 7.01 -4.73 53.43
C ALA A 147 6.36 -6.08 53.76
N THR A 148 5.41 -6.48 52.92
CA THR A 148 4.76 -7.78 52.96
C THR A 148 5.55 -8.83 52.17
N ALA A 149 5.02 -10.06 52.10
CA ALA A 149 5.55 -11.05 51.16
C ALA A 149 5.25 -10.67 49.69
N LEU A 150 4.09 -10.05 49.43
CA LEU A 150 3.71 -9.60 48.10
C LEU A 150 4.63 -8.48 47.61
N ASP A 151 5.03 -7.54 48.48
CA ASP A 151 5.95 -6.46 48.12
C ASP A 151 7.34 -6.99 47.78
N ARG A 152 7.78 -8.06 48.45
CA ARG A 152 9.04 -8.75 48.14
C ARG A 152 8.99 -9.44 46.78
N ASP A 153 7.90 -10.12 46.45
CA ASP A 153 7.69 -10.69 45.10
C ASP A 153 7.63 -9.59 44.05
N CYS A 154 6.96 -8.48 44.36
CA CYS A 154 6.82 -7.33 43.48
C CYS A 154 8.17 -6.66 43.20
N TRP A 155 8.99 -6.47 44.24
CA TRP A 155 10.35 -5.95 44.12
C TRP A 155 11.24 -6.87 43.29
N LEU A 156 11.21 -8.19 43.56
CA LEU A 156 11.98 -9.15 42.78
C LEU A 156 11.59 -9.12 41.30
N ALA A 157 10.30 -8.99 40.99
CA ALA A 157 9.82 -8.84 39.62
C ALA A 157 10.35 -7.55 38.97
N THR A 158 10.30 -6.42 39.69
CA THR A 158 10.86 -5.14 39.23
C THR A 158 12.34 -5.25 38.92
N GLN A 159 13.13 -5.94 39.75
CA GLN A 159 14.54 -6.19 39.49
C GLN A 159 14.75 -7.00 38.20
N GLN A 160 13.96 -8.06 37.97
CA GLN A 160 14.07 -8.87 36.76
C GLN A 160 13.73 -8.07 35.51
N PHE A 161 12.70 -7.24 35.57
CA PHE A 161 12.24 -6.42 34.45
C PHE A 161 13.25 -5.32 34.10
N VAL A 162 13.70 -4.54 35.09
CA VAL A 162 14.67 -3.45 34.88
C VAL A 162 16.01 -3.99 34.34
N ASP A 163 16.49 -5.12 34.86
CA ASP A 163 17.71 -5.76 34.33
C ASP A 163 17.52 -6.26 32.89
N ALA A 164 16.31 -6.68 32.51
CA ALA A 164 16.00 -7.06 31.13
C ALA A 164 15.93 -5.84 30.21
N GLU A 165 15.24 -4.76 30.59
CA GLU A 165 15.17 -3.52 29.79
C GLU A 165 16.57 -2.94 29.55
N ALA A 166 17.44 -2.91 30.56
CA ALA A 166 18.82 -2.43 30.44
C ALA A 166 19.69 -3.23 29.44
N ARG A 167 19.30 -4.47 29.12
CA ARG A 167 20.03 -5.37 28.22
C ARG A 167 19.31 -5.60 26.88
N LEU A 168 18.12 -5.04 26.72
CA LEU A 168 17.23 -5.31 25.59
C LEU A 168 17.91 -5.08 24.24
N GLY A 169 18.62 -3.95 24.08
CA GLY A 169 19.32 -3.63 22.84
C GLY A 169 20.48 -4.57 22.48
N LYS A 170 21.00 -5.36 23.43
CA LYS A 170 22.12 -6.30 23.21
C LYS A 170 21.66 -7.75 23.11
N GLU A 171 20.74 -8.15 23.98
CA GLU A 171 20.34 -9.56 24.14
C GLU A 171 19.01 -9.89 23.44
N GLY A 172 18.17 -8.88 23.13
CA GLY A 172 16.95 -9.04 22.36
C GLY A 172 16.06 -10.20 22.85
N THR A 173 15.79 -11.16 21.98
CA THR A 173 14.90 -12.30 22.23
C THR A 173 15.42 -13.29 23.28
N ALA A 174 16.71 -13.25 23.63
CA ALA A 174 17.27 -14.08 24.71
C ALA A 174 16.69 -13.72 26.10
N LEU A 175 16.07 -12.54 26.24
CA LEU A 175 15.48 -12.05 27.50
C LEU A 175 14.05 -12.54 27.76
N ILE A 176 13.43 -13.27 26.83
CA ILE A 176 12.08 -13.82 26.97
C ILE A 176 11.85 -14.54 28.32
N PRO A 177 12.76 -15.42 28.80
CA PRO A 177 12.58 -16.08 30.10
C PRO A 177 12.47 -15.10 31.27
N ARG A 178 13.20 -13.97 31.22
CA ARG A 178 13.18 -12.94 32.28
C ARG A 178 11.87 -12.17 32.30
N TYR A 179 11.36 -11.73 31.15
CA TYR A 179 10.05 -11.08 31.08
C TYR A 179 8.92 -12.02 31.52
N ARG A 180 9.00 -13.30 31.14
CA ARG A 180 8.04 -14.33 31.60
C ARG A 180 8.09 -14.51 33.12
N GLN A 181 9.28 -14.55 33.71
CA GLN A 181 9.46 -14.66 35.15
C GLN A 181 8.95 -13.41 35.88
N ALA A 182 9.27 -12.21 35.39
CA ALA A 182 8.77 -10.95 35.94
C ALA A 182 7.23 -10.90 35.91
N ALA A 183 6.60 -11.26 34.79
CA ALA A 183 5.14 -11.33 34.68
C ALA A 183 4.52 -12.31 35.70
N GLN A 184 5.12 -13.50 35.89
CA GLN A 184 4.64 -14.47 36.88
C GLN A 184 4.77 -13.98 38.31
N LEU A 185 5.85 -13.27 38.64
CA LEU A 185 6.06 -12.68 39.96
C LEU A 185 5.08 -11.53 40.21
N TRP A 186 4.85 -10.64 39.24
CA TRP A 186 3.85 -9.58 39.36
C TRP A 186 2.41 -10.10 39.44
N GLN A 187 2.12 -11.22 38.78
CA GLN A 187 0.86 -11.93 38.96
C GLN A 187 0.67 -12.39 40.41
N ARG A 188 1.69 -13.02 41.01
CA ARG A 188 1.67 -13.45 42.42
C ARG A 188 1.56 -12.28 43.39
N ALA A 189 2.29 -11.19 43.09
CA ALA A 189 2.25 -9.93 43.83
C ALA A 189 0.95 -9.15 43.66
N GLN A 190 0.01 -9.63 42.83
CA GLN A 190 -1.27 -8.96 42.53
C GLN A 190 -1.06 -7.53 42.00
N ALA A 191 -0.06 -7.35 41.13
CA ALA A 191 0.29 -6.10 40.48
C ALA A 191 -0.12 -6.12 38.99
N PRO A 192 -1.44 -6.03 38.67
CA PRO A 192 -1.97 -6.28 37.33
C PRO A 192 -1.42 -5.33 36.25
N TYR A 193 -1.16 -4.07 36.58
CA TYR A 193 -0.59 -3.12 35.62
C TYR A 193 0.82 -3.54 35.17
N ARG A 194 1.71 -3.83 36.13
CA ARG A 194 3.08 -4.25 35.81
C ARG A 194 3.12 -5.63 35.14
N GLU A 195 2.21 -6.55 35.53
CA GLU A 195 2.03 -7.81 34.79
C GLU A 195 1.65 -7.53 33.32
N ALA A 196 0.73 -6.60 33.06
CA ALA A 196 0.32 -6.25 31.70
C ALA A 196 1.50 -5.70 30.88
N ILE A 197 2.28 -4.77 31.45
CA ILE A 197 3.48 -4.21 30.80
C ILE A 197 4.52 -5.29 30.48
N ALA A 198 4.80 -6.20 31.42
CA ALA A 198 5.70 -7.34 31.20
C ALA A 198 5.21 -8.25 30.06
N ARG A 199 3.90 -8.53 30.03
CA ARG A 199 3.26 -9.34 28.98
C ARG A 199 3.30 -8.65 27.63
N MET A 200 3.12 -7.32 27.58
CA MET A 200 3.25 -6.55 26.35
C MET A 200 4.69 -6.61 25.79
N ARG A 201 5.71 -6.45 26.64
CA ARG A 201 7.12 -6.63 26.24
C ARG A 201 7.42 -8.05 25.78
N LEU A 202 6.91 -9.05 26.49
CA LEU A 202 7.03 -10.46 26.10
C LEU A 202 6.43 -10.71 24.70
N GLY A 203 5.25 -10.15 24.43
CA GLY A 203 4.62 -10.21 23.10
C GLY A 203 5.51 -9.62 22.01
N GLY A 204 6.08 -8.43 22.25
CA GLY A 204 6.97 -7.76 21.30
C GLY A 204 8.26 -8.54 21.00
N LEU A 205 8.79 -9.30 21.96
CA LEU A 205 9.93 -10.20 21.71
C LEU A 205 9.52 -11.48 20.96
N CYS A 206 8.33 -12.01 21.23
CA CYS A 206 7.81 -13.17 20.51
C CYS A 206 7.50 -12.83 19.04
N PHE A 207 7.04 -11.61 18.77
CA PHE A 207 6.94 -11.03 17.43
C PHE A 207 8.27 -11.17 16.66
N THR A 208 9.39 -10.75 17.28
CA THR A 208 10.72 -10.83 16.66
C THR A 208 11.17 -12.27 16.38
N LEU A 209 10.73 -13.25 17.16
CA LEU A 209 10.99 -14.68 16.92
C LEU A 209 10.03 -15.32 15.89
N GLY A 210 8.95 -14.64 15.52
CA GLY A 210 7.87 -15.23 14.72
C GLY A 210 7.02 -16.25 15.49
N ASP A 211 7.08 -16.27 16.83
CA ASP A 211 6.20 -17.10 17.67
C ASP A 211 4.83 -16.42 17.80
N LEU A 212 4.02 -16.58 16.76
CA LEU A 212 2.71 -15.94 16.63
C LEU A 212 1.75 -16.34 17.76
N GLU A 213 1.85 -17.55 18.30
CA GLU A 213 0.91 -18.06 19.30
C GLU A 213 1.17 -17.40 20.66
N THR A 214 2.42 -17.47 21.14
CA THR A 214 2.81 -16.85 22.41
C THR A 214 2.68 -15.33 22.36
N GLU A 215 2.95 -14.72 21.20
CA GLU A 215 2.75 -13.29 20.96
C GLU A 215 1.29 -12.88 21.24
N ALA A 216 0.34 -13.51 20.53
CA ALA A 216 -1.08 -13.17 20.66
C ALA A 216 -1.61 -13.48 22.07
N GLU A 217 -1.20 -14.58 22.70
CA GLU A 217 -1.57 -14.89 24.08
C GLU A 217 -1.08 -13.82 25.06
N SER A 218 0.16 -13.35 24.88
CA SER A 218 0.76 -12.33 25.74
C SER A 218 0.03 -11.00 25.63
N TYR A 219 -0.29 -10.54 24.42
CA TYR A 219 -1.08 -9.32 24.22
C TYR A 219 -2.53 -9.48 24.71
N GLN A 220 -3.18 -10.62 24.47
CA GLN A 220 -4.53 -10.88 24.97
C GLN A 220 -4.58 -10.85 26.51
N ARG A 221 -3.57 -11.42 27.18
CA ARG A 221 -3.48 -11.37 28.63
C ARG A 221 -3.22 -9.95 29.15
N SER A 222 -2.32 -9.22 28.50
CA SER A 222 -2.07 -7.80 28.80
C SER A 222 -3.37 -6.99 28.70
N LEU A 223 -4.10 -7.13 27.60
CA LEU A 223 -5.35 -6.41 27.37
C LEU A 223 -6.38 -6.69 28.47
N ALA A 224 -6.59 -7.97 28.81
CA ALA A 224 -7.54 -8.35 29.86
C ALA A 224 -7.21 -7.72 31.23
N LEU A 225 -5.93 -7.59 31.56
CA LEU A 225 -5.48 -6.94 32.80
C LEU A 225 -5.72 -5.43 32.77
N LEU A 226 -5.46 -4.78 31.63
CA LEU A 226 -5.68 -3.34 31.45
C LEU A 226 -7.18 -3.00 31.45
N GLU A 227 -8.03 -3.85 30.88
CA GLU A 227 -9.49 -3.72 30.93
C GLU A 227 -10.03 -3.81 32.37
N LEU A 228 -9.48 -4.72 33.18
CA LEU A 228 -9.85 -4.85 34.60
C LEU A 228 -9.51 -3.60 35.42
N LEU A 229 -8.53 -2.80 35.00
CA LEU A 229 -8.09 -1.60 35.71
C LEU A 229 -8.94 -0.35 35.42
N GLY A 230 -9.78 -0.36 34.37
CA GLY A 230 -10.80 0.66 34.11
C GLY A 230 -10.33 2.07 33.70
N ASN A 231 -9.05 2.42 33.85
CA ASN A 231 -8.46 3.75 33.55
C ASN A 231 -7.10 3.64 32.84
N ARG A 232 -6.97 2.71 31.88
CA ARG A 232 -5.72 2.46 31.14
C ARG A 232 -5.96 2.47 29.64
N THR A 233 -6.69 3.48 29.21
CA THR A 233 -7.31 3.52 27.89
C THR A 233 -6.28 3.59 26.76
N HIS A 234 -5.22 4.38 26.93
CA HIS A 234 -4.15 4.48 25.94
C HIS A 234 -3.41 3.14 25.80
N GLU A 235 -3.07 2.51 26.92
CA GLU A 235 -2.41 1.20 26.95
C GLU A 235 -3.33 0.11 26.35
N GLN A 236 -4.63 0.15 26.64
CA GLN A 236 -5.62 -0.74 26.01
C GLN A 236 -5.62 -0.57 24.48
N ILE A 237 -5.68 0.66 23.97
CA ILE A 237 -5.65 0.94 22.53
C ILE A 237 -4.37 0.39 21.89
N THR A 238 -3.21 0.66 22.50
CA THR A 238 -1.91 0.19 22.03
C THR A 238 -1.85 -1.33 21.98
N VAL A 239 -2.22 -2.02 23.06
CA VAL A 239 -2.21 -3.49 23.12
C VAL A 239 -3.24 -4.10 22.16
N MET A 240 -4.40 -3.47 21.97
CA MET A 240 -5.40 -3.94 21.01
C MET A 240 -4.89 -3.89 19.57
N LYS A 241 -4.16 -2.83 19.19
CA LYS A 241 -3.54 -2.71 17.88
C LYS A 241 -2.43 -3.76 17.67
N LEU A 242 -1.59 -3.97 18.68
CA LEU A 242 -0.56 -5.02 18.66
C LEU A 242 -1.18 -6.43 18.54
N LEU A 243 -2.24 -6.69 19.31
CA LEU A 243 -2.99 -7.94 19.22
C LEU A 243 -3.66 -8.10 17.85
N ALA A 244 -4.21 -7.02 17.29
CA ALA A 244 -4.83 -7.05 15.97
C ALA A 244 -3.83 -7.44 14.88
N ASP A 245 -2.61 -6.90 14.92
CA ASP A 245 -1.52 -7.27 14.00
C ASP A 245 -1.12 -8.76 14.16
N ALA A 246 -0.96 -9.23 15.39
CA ALA A 246 -0.67 -10.64 15.66
C ALA A 246 -1.79 -11.56 15.13
N ARG A 247 -3.06 -11.19 15.34
CA ARG A 247 -4.23 -11.92 14.80
C ARG A 247 -4.29 -11.88 13.28
N TRP A 248 -3.88 -10.77 12.67
CA TRP A 248 -3.84 -10.64 11.22
C TRP A 248 -2.81 -11.60 10.62
N ARG A 249 -1.61 -11.67 11.20
CA ARG A 249 -0.56 -12.64 10.80
C ARG A 249 -0.96 -14.10 11.03
N GLN A 250 -1.86 -14.37 11.97
CA GLN A 250 -2.49 -15.70 12.16
C GLN A 250 -3.62 -16.00 11.16
N GLY A 251 -4.00 -15.05 10.31
CA GLY A 251 -5.13 -15.17 9.38
C GLY A 251 -6.51 -14.99 10.03
N ARG A 252 -6.59 -14.50 11.27
CA ARG A 252 -7.83 -14.26 12.01
C ARG A 252 -8.38 -12.86 11.73
N ILE A 253 -8.78 -12.65 10.47
CA ILE A 253 -9.16 -11.34 9.92
C ILE A 253 -10.34 -10.69 10.67
N ASP A 254 -11.36 -11.46 11.03
CA ASP A 254 -12.54 -10.92 11.74
C ASP A 254 -12.19 -10.44 13.15
N GLU A 255 -11.29 -11.15 13.85
CA GLU A 255 -10.79 -10.73 15.16
C GLU A 255 -9.95 -9.46 15.03
N THR A 256 -9.10 -9.36 14.01
CA THR A 256 -8.32 -8.14 13.71
C THR A 256 -9.25 -6.95 13.50
N GLU A 257 -10.27 -7.06 12.65
CA GLU A 257 -11.20 -5.96 12.38
C GLU A 257 -11.95 -5.53 13.64
N ALA A 258 -12.43 -6.48 14.44
CA ALA A 258 -13.12 -6.19 15.70
C ALA A 258 -12.22 -5.46 16.70
N LEU A 259 -10.95 -5.89 16.83
CA LEU A 259 -9.97 -5.24 17.70
C LEU A 259 -9.67 -3.82 17.25
N LEU A 260 -9.41 -3.61 15.96
CA LEU A 260 -9.12 -2.27 15.42
C LEU A 260 -10.34 -1.34 15.51
N ALA A 261 -11.54 -1.84 15.26
CA ALA A 261 -12.77 -1.05 15.40
C ALA A 261 -13.01 -0.63 16.86
N LYS A 262 -12.76 -1.52 17.82
CA LYS A 262 -12.85 -1.19 19.25
C LYS A 262 -11.75 -0.22 19.67
N ALA A 263 -10.52 -0.36 19.15
CA ALA A 263 -9.40 0.56 19.42
C ALA A 263 -9.73 1.97 18.89
N LEU A 264 -10.27 2.05 17.67
CA LEU A 264 -10.71 3.29 17.05
C LEU A 264 -11.83 3.97 17.86
N ALA A 265 -12.85 3.22 18.27
CA ALA A 265 -13.95 3.75 19.06
C ALA A 265 -13.47 4.30 20.41
N LEU A 266 -12.52 3.60 21.03
CA LEU A 266 -11.95 3.98 22.32
C LEU A 266 -11.06 5.22 22.21
N ALA A 267 -10.21 5.29 21.17
CA ALA A 267 -9.39 6.47 20.86
C ALA A 267 -10.25 7.71 20.60
N HIS A 268 -11.36 7.53 19.85
CA HIS A 268 -12.31 8.60 19.60
C HIS A 268 -12.98 9.12 20.88
N GLN A 269 -13.34 8.22 21.80
CA GLN A 269 -13.94 8.59 23.09
C GLN A 269 -12.97 9.36 24.00
N THR A 270 -11.67 9.06 23.95
CA THR A 270 -10.65 9.76 24.73
C THR A 270 -10.12 11.03 24.06
N GLY A 271 -10.48 11.28 22.80
CA GLY A 271 -9.91 12.37 22.01
C GLY A 271 -8.43 12.17 21.68
N ASP A 272 -7.94 10.92 21.72
CA ASP A 272 -6.56 10.58 21.34
C ASP A 272 -6.47 10.51 19.81
N LEU A 273 -6.22 11.67 19.19
CA LEU A 273 -6.17 11.82 17.73
C LEU A 273 -5.12 10.93 17.07
N ASP A 274 -3.95 10.78 17.72
CA ASP A 274 -2.84 9.97 17.20
C ASP A 274 -3.21 8.48 17.20
N ALA A 275 -3.82 8.00 18.28
CA ALA A 275 -4.32 6.65 18.35
C ALA A 275 -5.50 6.40 17.38
N GLU A 276 -6.39 7.38 17.20
CA GLU A 276 -7.54 7.33 16.28
C GLU A 276 -7.07 7.15 14.83
N VAL A 277 -6.13 8.00 14.40
CA VAL A 277 -5.57 7.93 13.04
C VAL A 277 -4.78 6.64 12.83
N SER A 278 -3.92 6.28 13.78
CA SER A 278 -3.12 5.05 13.65
C SER A 278 -4.00 3.78 13.59
N ALA A 279 -5.13 3.75 14.30
CA ALA A 279 -6.10 2.66 14.17
C ALA A 279 -6.80 2.65 12.78
N ARG A 280 -7.09 3.83 12.21
CA ARG A 280 -7.61 3.96 10.85
C ARG A 280 -6.62 3.51 9.78
N ASP A 281 -5.33 3.81 9.95
CA ASP A 281 -4.28 3.35 9.02
C ASP A 281 -4.20 1.82 9.01
N GLN A 282 -4.18 1.18 10.18
CA GLN A 282 -4.21 -0.28 10.27
C GLN A 282 -5.49 -0.89 9.66
N LEU A 283 -6.65 -0.25 9.84
CA LEU A 283 -7.88 -0.64 9.15
C LEU A 283 -7.77 -0.48 7.63
N ALA A 284 -7.13 0.58 7.15
CA ALA A 284 -6.91 0.81 5.72
C ALA A 284 -6.01 -0.28 5.12
N LEU A 285 -4.93 -0.64 5.80
CA LEU A 285 -4.04 -1.76 5.44
C LEU A 285 -4.79 -3.10 5.43
N LEU A 286 -5.62 -3.37 6.45
CA LEU A 286 -6.46 -4.56 6.49
C LEU A 286 -7.40 -4.60 5.28
N LYS A 287 -8.12 -3.51 5.01
CA LYS A 287 -9.03 -3.38 3.86
C LYS A 287 -8.29 -3.56 2.52
N LYS A 288 -7.10 -2.97 2.37
CA LYS A 288 -6.22 -3.20 1.19
C LYS A 288 -5.95 -4.70 1.01
N SER A 289 -5.52 -5.38 2.07
CA SER A 289 -5.21 -6.83 2.01
C SER A 289 -6.40 -7.72 1.66
N ARG A 290 -7.62 -7.25 1.96
CA ARG A 290 -8.87 -7.93 1.58
C ARG A 290 -9.26 -7.68 0.12
N GLY A 291 -8.59 -6.78 -0.59
CA GLY A 291 -8.97 -6.34 -1.93
C GLY A 291 -10.09 -5.29 -1.90
N GLU A 292 -10.23 -4.57 -0.79
CA GLU A 292 -11.23 -3.51 -0.56
C GLU A 292 -10.58 -2.13 -0.59
N ALA A 293 -9.70 -1.88 -1.57
CA ALA A 293 -8.86 -0.68 -1.67
C ALA A 293 -9.64 0.66 -1.61
N HIS A 294 -10.84 0.70 -2.19
CA HIS A 294 -11.75 1.85 -2.08
C HIS A 294 -12.15 2.16 -0.61
N LEU A 295 -12.32 1.15 0.26
CA LEU A 295 -12.58 1.37 1.68
C LEU A 295 -11.33 1.87 2.41
N ALA A 296 -10.15 1.44 1.98
CA ALA A 296 -8.87 1.92 2.51
C ALA A 296 -8.67 3.42 2.20
N VAL A 297 -8.93 3.83 0.96
CA VAL A 297 -8.90 5.25 0.55
C VAL A 297 -9.78 6.12 1.44
N ARG A 298 -10.96 5.64 1.86
CA ARG A 298 -11.86 6.39 2.75
C ARG A 298 -11.25 6.67 4.12
N GLU A 299 -10.60 5.67 4.72
CA GLU A 299 -9.98 5.88 6.03
C GLU A 299 -8.76 6.80 5.91
N LEU A 300 -7.94 6.63 4.86
CA LEU A 300 -6.78 7.48 4.60
C LEU A 300 -7.18 8.95 4.30
N LYS A 301 -8.30 9.19 3.60
CA LYS A 301 -8.83 10.55 3.40
C LYS A 301 -9.27 11.21 4.71
N LYS A 302 -9.89 10.47 5.64
CA LYS A 302 -10.24 11.02 6.97
C LYS A 302 -8.99 11.37 7.78
N ASN A 303 -7.94 10.55 7.66
CA ASN A 303 -6.65 10.81 8.30
C ASN A 303 -6.03 12.09 7.73
N LEU A 304 -6.02 12.22 6.40
CA LEU A 304 -5.58 13.43 5.71
C LEU A 304 -6.33 14.68 6.19
N GLU A 305 -7.66 14.64 6.25
CA GLU A 305 -8.48 15.76 6.74
C GLU A 305 -8.17 16.13 8.19
N THR A 306 -7.83 15.14 9.02
CA THR A 306 -7.45 15.35 10.42
C THR A 306 -6.13 16.09 10.49
N TRP A 307 -5.09 15.62 9.81
CA TRP A 307 -3.77 16.26 9.84
C TRP A 307 -3.74 17.64 9.20
N GLN A 308 -4.56 17.87 8.17
CA GLN A 308 -4.75 19.20 7.61
C GLN A 308 -5.38 20.20 8.59
N ARG A 309 -6.32 19.72 9.42
CA ARG A 309 -6.96 20.56 10.45
C ARG A 309 -6.00 20.89 11.58
N GLU A 310 -5.18 19.92 12.00
CA GLU A 310 -4.18 20.08 13.06
C GLU A 310 -2.89 20.77 12.59
N GLY A 311 -2.69 20.93 11.28
CA GLY A 311 -1.49 21.54 10.71
C GLY A 311 -0.22 20.69 10.84
N GLN A 312 -0.36 19.37 11.01
CA GLN A 312 0.74 18.41 11.15
C GLN A 312 1.24 17.99 9.76
N LEU A 313 2.27 18.70 9.28
CA LEU A 313 2.72 18.61 7.89
C LEU A 313 3.36 17.26 7.53
N ASP A 314 4.14 16.69 8.45
CA ASP A 314 4.72 15.36 8.30
C ASP A 314 3.64 14.29 8.16
N LYS A 315 2.64 14.30 9.06
CA LYS A 315 1.52 13.33 9.03
C LYS A 315 0.60 13.55 7.82
N GLU A 316 0.42 14.80 7.39
CA GLU A 316 -0.29 15.12 6.14
C GLU A 316 0.42 14.48 4.93
N ALA A 317 1.73 14.66 4.81
CA ALA A 317 2.52 14.12 3.71
C ALA A 317 2.54 12.59 3.69
N GLU A 318 2.57 11.95 4.86
CA GLU A 318 2.46 10.50 5.01
C GLU A 318 1.10 9.98 4.52
N SER A 319 0.00 10.64 4.92
CA SER A 319 -1.34 10.28 4.45
C SER A 319 -1.49 10.43 2.92
N LEU A 320 -0.89 11.48 2.36
CA LEU A 320 -0.84 11.68 0.91
C LEU A 320 -0.01 10.60 0.21
N HIS A 321 1.14 10.22 0.77
CA HIS A 321 1.97 9.14 0.25
C HIS A 321 1.19 7.82 0.19
N PHE A 322 0.51 7.43 1.28
CA PHE A 322 -0.27 6.20 1.33
C PHE A 322 -1.47 6.23 0.38
N LEU A 323 -2.16 7.36 0.25
CA LEU A 323 -3.19 7.51 -0.79
C LEU A 323 -2.60 7.28 -2.18
N GLY A 324 -1.48 7.94 -2.48
CA GLY A 324 -0.74 7.76 -3.73
C GLY A 324 -0.41 6.29 -4.00
N GLN A 325 0.00 5.55 -2.97
CA GLN A 325 0.30 4.13 -3.06
C GLN A 325 -0.93 3.30 -3.41
N VAL A 326 -2.04 3.49 -2.70
CA VAL A 326 -3.27 2.72 -2.93
C VAL A 326 -3.83 3.02 -4.34
N TYR A 327 -3.79 4.28 -4.77
CA TYR A 327 -4.21 4.63 -6.12
C TYR A 327 -3.30 4.00 -7.20
N ALA A 328 -1.99 3.96 -7.01
CA ALA A 328 -1.04 3.41 -7.97
C ALA A 328 -1.07 1.87 -8.02
N GLU A 329 -0.99 1.21 -6.87
CA GLU A 329 -0.79 -0.23 -6.77
C GLU A 329 -2.09 -1.01 -6.80
N ASP A 330 -3.12 -0.55 -6.06
CA ASP A 330 -4.34 -1.32 -5.84
C ASP A 330 -5.48 -0.94 -6.79
N LEU A 331 -5.53 0.34 -7.20
CA LEU A 331 -6.59 0.85 -8.08
C LEU A 331 -6.13 1.06 -9.53
N SER A 332 -4.81 1.02 -9.81
CA SER A 332 -4.23 1.33 -11.13
C SER A 332 -4.70 2.68 -11.70
N LYS A 333 -4.99 3.64 -10.82
CA LYS A 333 -5.43 5.00 -11.12
C LYS A 333 -4.24 5.96 -11.02
N PHE A 334 -3.38 5.89 -12.04
CA PHE A 334 -2.08 6.56 -12.03
C PHE A 334 -2.14 8.09 -12.00
N PRO A 335 -3.05 8.78 -12.71
CA PRO A 335 -3.17 10.24 -12.61
C PRO A 335 -3.47 10.73 -11.19
N GLU A 336 -4.37 10.02 -10.49
CA GLU A 336 -4.75 10.30 -9.11
C GLU A 336 -3.59 10.02 -8.16
N ALA A 337 -2.91 8.88 -8.33
CA ALA A 337 -1.73 8.55 -7.57
C ALA A 337 -0.66 9.64 -7.69
N ILE A 338 -0.41 10.11 -8.91
CA ILE A 338 0.53 11.17 -9.22
C ILE A 338 0.18 12.47 -8.48
N ASP A 339 -1.09 12.92 -8.49
CA ASP A 339 -1.50 14.14 -7.77
C ASP A 339 -1.22 14.05 -6.26
N PHE A 340 -1.54 12.90 -5.64
CA PHE A 340 -1.26 12.69 -4.22
C PHE A 340 0.25 12.65 -3.90
N LEU A 341 1.03 11.96 -4.73
CA LEU A 341 2.47 11.84 -4.53
C LEU A 341 3.20 13.17 -4.75
N ASP A 342 2.80 13.96 -5.75
CA ASP A 342 3.38 15.28 -5.99
C ASP A 342 3.12 16.23 -4.80
N ARG A 343 1.92 16.18 -4.22
CA ARG A 343 1.61 16.95 -3.00
C ARG A 343 2.41 16.48 -1.78
N ALA A 344 2.59 15.16 -1.62
CA ALA A 344 3.44 14.62 -0.55
C ALA A 344 4.90 15.10 -0.71
N LEU A 345 5.44 15.05 -1.93
CA LEU A 345 6.80 15.51 -2.25
C LEU A 345 7.01 16.99 -1.93
N GLU A 346 6.05 17.85 -2.27
CA GLU A 346 6.11 19.28 -1.95
C GLU A 346 6.25 19.51 -0.43
N ILE A 347 5.50 18.74 0.37
CA ILE A 347 5.57 18.86 1.82
C ILE A 347 6.88 18.30 2.36
N TRP A 348 7.29 17.09 1.95
CA TRP A 348 8.56 16.48 2.38
C TRP A 348 9.76 17.38 2.10
N GLN A 349 9.77 18.00 0.91
CA GLN A 349 10.79 18.97 0.54
C GLN A 349 10.77 20.21 1.45
N ARG A 350 9.58 20.74 1.76
CA ARG A 350 9.42 21.91 2.63
C ARG A 350 9.90 21.66 4.06
N ILE A 351 9.71 20.46 4.60
CA ILE A 351 10.11 20.10 5.97
C ILE A 351 11.47 19.39 6.06
N GLY A 352 12.19 19.22 4.93
CA GLY A 352 13.55 18.70 4.89
C GLY A 352 13.70 17.18 5.10
N ARG A 353 12.66 16.40 4.80
CA ARG A 353 12.57 14.95 5.03
C ARG A 353 13.05 14.15 3.80
N SER A 354 14.37 14.02 3.67
CA SER A 354 15.02 13.50 2.45
C SER A 354 14.79 12.00 2.23
N GLU A 355 14.66 11.21 3.29
CA GLU A 355 14.41 9.77 3.20
C GLU A 355 12.99 9.48 2.71
N GLU A 356 12.01 10.14 3.30
CA GLU A 356 10.60 10.07 2.96
C GLU A 356 10.34 10.62 1.54
N GLN A 357 11.09 11.66 1.15
CA GLN A 357 11.11 12.16 -0.22
C GLN A 357 11.60 11.10 -1.20
N ALA A 358 12.70 10.38 -0.90
CA ALA A 358 13.20 9.31 -1.77
C ALA A 358 12.18 8.18 -1.95
N GLY A 359 11.54 7.73 -0.86
CA GLY A 359 10.47 6.73 -0.93
C GLY A 359 9.28 7.18 -1.80
N THR A 360 8.86 8.43 -1.65
CA THR A 360 7.76 9.01 -2.44
C THR A 360 8.14 9.16 -3.92
N LEU A 361 9.40 9.51 -4.23
CA LEU A 361 9.90 9.58 -5.61
C LEU A 361 9.93 8.21 -6.29
N ILE A 362 10.30 7.14 -5.57
CA ILE A 362 10.24 5.78 -6.11
C ILE A 362 8.81 5.45 -6.51
N LEU A 363 7.84 5.71 -5.64
CA LEU A 363 6.45 5.43 -5.93
C LEU A 363 5.90 6.31 -7.08
N ARG A 364 6.32 7.57 -7.14
CA ARG A 364 5.98 8.50 -8.23
C ARG A 364 6.55 8.05 -9.58
N GLY A 365 7.80 7.61 -9.60
CA GLY A 365 8.43 7.01 -10.77
C GLY A 365 7.72 5.74 -11.20
N TRP A 366 7.32 4.89 -10.25
CA TRP A 366 6.56 3.68 -10.54
C TRP A 366 5.19 3.98 -11.13
N ALA A 367 4.46 4.97 -10.59
CA ALA A 367 3.20 5.42 -11.17
C ALA A 367 3.37 5.95 -12.60
N SER A 368 4.44 6.72 -12.87
CA SER A 368 4.80 7.18 -14.24
C SER A 368 5.12 6.01 -15.18
N TYR A 369 5.92 5.05 -14.73
CA TYR A 369 6.26 3.85 -15.50
C TYR A 369 5.00 3.08 -15.89
N ARG A 370 4.11 2.83 -14.92
CA ARG A 370 2.85 2.12 -15.13
C ARG A 370 1.83 2.90 -15.97
N ALA A 371 1.92 4.23 -15.96
CA ALA A 371 1.16 5.10 -16.86
C ALA A 371 1.69 5.12 -18.31
N GLY A 372 2.76 4.38 -18.62
CA GLY A 372 3.35 4.29 -19.95
C GLY A 372 4.39 5.36 -20.27
N ASP A 373 4.94 6.02 -19.24
CA ASP A 373 6.01 7.03 -19.39
C ASP A 373 7.31 6.58 -18.68
N PRO A 374 8.02 5.59 -19.24
CA PRO A 374 9.23 5.05 -18.65
C PRO A 374 10.41 6.05 -18.64
N GLU A 375 10.49 6.99 -19.58
CA GLU A 375 11.58 7.98 -19.60
C GLU A 375 11.45 8.98 -18.44
N THR A 376 10.23 9.48 -18.17
CA THR A 376 10.00 10.30 -16.97
C THR A 376 10.24 9.50 -15.68
N ALA A 377 9.91 8.20 -15.67
CA ALA A 377 10.15 7.34 -14.53
C ALA A 377 11.65 7.23 -14.18
N VAL A 378 12.54 7.12 -15.18
CA VAL A 378 14.00 7.12 -14.97
C VAL A 378 14.42 8.35 -14.17
N GLY A 379 13.98 9.55 -14.57
CA GLY A 379 14.35 10.79 -13.87
C GLY A 379 13.93 10.80 -12.39
N PHE A 380 12.75 10.26 -12.08
CA PHE A 380 12.29 10.14 -10.69
C PHE A 380 13.10 9.11 -9.88
N PHE A 381 13.42 7.95 -10.47
CA PHE A 381 14.22 6.94 -9.79
C PHE A 381 15.68 7.39 -9.59
N GLU A 382 16.28 8.11 -10.55
CA GLU A 382 17.60 8.72 -10.39
C GLU A 382 17.61 9.78 -9.27
N ALA A 383 16.58 10.62 -9.20
CA ALA A 383 16.42 11.58 -8.11
C ALA A 383 16.27 10.89 -6.75
N ALA A 384 15.48 9.81 -6.68
CA ALA A 384 15.32 9.01 -5.47
C ALA A 384 16.63 8.34 -5.04
N LEU A 385 17.37 7.75 -5.98
CA LEU A 385 18.67 7.12 -5.73
C LEU A 385 19.65 8.13 -5.14
N LYS A 386 19.76 9.31 -5.76
CA LYS A 386 20.65 10.38 -5.29
C LYS A 386 20.32 10.83 -3.86
N LEU A 387 19.04 10.98 -3.53
CA LEU A 387 18.61 11.35 -2.18
C LEU A 387 18.89 10.24 -1.16
N ALA A 388 18.59 8.99 -1.50
CA ALA A 388 18.80 7.84 -0.63
C ALA A 388 20.31 7.58 -0.39
N GLU A 389 21.16 7.75 -1.40
CA GLU A 389 22.62 7.68 -1.23
C GLU A 389 23.13 8.82 -0.34
N ALA A 390 22.62 10.05 -0.52
CA ALA A 390 23.02 11.19 0.29
C ALA A 390 22.58 11.07 1.76
N SER A 391 21.45 10.44 2.04
CA SER A 391 20.98 10.17 3.41
C SER A 391 21.56 8.89 4.03
N GLY A 392 22.28 8.08 3.25
CA GLY A 392 22.78 6.78 3.68
C GLY A 392 21.71 5.69 3.81
N HIS A 393 20.48 5.93 3.33
CA HIS A 393 19.38 4.98 3.40
C HIS A 393 19.48 3.88 2.32
N GLN A 394 20.34 2.89 2.59
CA GLN A 394 20.66 1.78 1.67
C GLN A 394 19.42 1.04 1.10
N PRO A 395 18.37 0.74 1.87
CA PRO A 395 17.19 0.05 1.35
C PRO A 395 16.47 0.81 0.24
N SER A 396 16.32 2.14 0.37
CA SER A 396 15.66 2.98 -0.66
C SER A 396 16.53 3.11 -1.90
N ALA A 397 17.85 3.22 -1.74
CA ALA A 397 18.77 3.28 -2.87
C ALA A 397 18.77 1.96 -3.67
N ALA A 398 18.75 0.80 -2.99
CA ALA A 398 18.60 -0.51 -3.63
C ALA A 398 17.26 -0.62 -4.39
N ALA A 399 16.15 -0.19 -3.77
CA ALA A 399 14.84 -0.20 -4.41
C ALA A 399 14.80 0.72 -5.65
N ALA A 400 15.39 1.92 -5.58
CA ALA A 400 15.48 2.82 -6.72
C ALA A 400 16.29 2.21 -7.89
N LEU A 401 17.40 1.53 -7.59
CA LEU A 401 18.20 0.82 -8.59
C LEU A 401 17.45 -0.35 -9.23
N ASP A 402 16.69 -1.12 -8.46
CA ASP A 402 15.86 -2.21 -9.00
C ASP A 402 14.77 -1.66 -9.97
N ARG A 403 14.15 -0.54 -9.60
CA ARG A 403 13.19 0.14 -10.46
C ARG A 403 13.84 0.74 -11.72
N LEU A 404 15.04 1.30 -11.61
CA LEU A 404 15.83 1.72 -12.77
C LEU A 404 16.13 0.54 -13.68
N GLY A 405 16.59 -0.58 -13.14
CA GLY A 405 16.88 -1.78 -13.92
C GLY A 405 15.66 -2.27 -14.69
N THR A 406 14.50 -2.31 -14.02
CA THR A 406 13.22 -2.66 -14.65
C THR A 406 12.84 -1.71 -15.78
N THR A 407 13.07 -0.41 -15.57
CA THR A 407 12.74 0.64 -16.53
C THR A 407 13.67 0.63 -17.73
N TYR A 408 14.99 0.49 -17.52
CA TYR A 408 15.97 0.33 -18.59
C TYR A 408 15.73 -0.93 -19.42
N ARG A 409 15.35 -2.05 -18.80
CA ARG A 409 14.93 -3.26 -19.52
C ARG A 409 13.76 -2.96 -20.45
N ALA A 410 12.73 -2.26 -19.96
CA ALA A 410 11.59 -1.87 -20.78
C ALA A 410 11.99 -0.94 -21.93
N LEU A 411 12.90 0.01 -21.69
CA LEU A 411 13.44 0.92 -22.71
C LEU A 411 14.38 0.25 -23.73
N GLY A 412 14.65 -1.06 -23.62
CA GLY A 412 15.58 -1.76 -24.50
C GLY A 412 17.04 -1.42 -24.25
N ARG A 413 17.39 -1.06 -23.01
CA ARG A 413 18.74 -0.72 -22.54
C ARG A 413 19.27 -1.80 -21.58
N PRO A 414 19.64 -3.00 -22.07
CA PRO A 414 19.87 -4.15 -21.21
C PRO A 414 21.16 -4.09 -20.38
N ASP A 415 22.20 -3.41 -20.87
CA ASP A 415 23.46 -3.25 -20.14
C ASP A 415 23.28 -2.33 -18.92
N GLU A 416 22.57 -1.22 -19.11
CA GLU A 416 22.16 -0.33 -18.01
C GLU A 416 21.25 -1.05 -17.02
N ALA A 417 20.33 -1.89 -17.52
CA ALA A 417 19.45 -2.70 -16.67
C ALA A 417 20.25 -3.68 -15.80
N ARG A 418 21.18 -4.44 -16.40
CA ARG A 418 22.03 -5.40 -15.69
C ARG A 418 22.86 -4.70 -14.61
N SER A 419 23.53 -3.60 -14.96
CA SER A 419 24.34 -2.81 -14.02
C SER A 419 23.52 -2.29 -12.84
N ALA A 420 22.30 -1.80 -13.10
CA ALA A 420 21.41 -1.33 -12.04
C ALA A 420 20.96 -2.48 -11.11
N PHE A 421 20.59 -3.63 -11.65
CA PHE A 421 20.23 -4.81 -10.85
C PHE A 421 21.39 -5.35 -10.03
N GLU A 422 22.59 -5.45 -10.59
CA GLU A 422 23.78 -5.92 -9.86
C GLU A 422 24.11 -5.00 -8.68
N ARG A 423 24.08 -3.67 -8.89
CA ARG A 423 24.26 -2.70 -7.81
C ARG A 423 23.17 -2.81 -6.74
N SER A 424 21.90 -2.97 -7.14
CA SER A 424 20.79 -3.15 -6.19
C SER A 424 20.98 -4.41 -5.34
N LEU A 425 21.44 -5.49 -5.96
CA LEU A 425 21.67 -6.78 -5.31
C LEU A 425 22.80 -6.71 -4.28
N ASP A 426 23.91 -6.06 -4.63
CA ASP A 426 25.03 -5.86 -3.72
C ASP A 426 24.63 -5.04 -2.48
N MET A 427 23.84 -3.98 -2.68
CA MET A 427 23.32 -3.15 -1.59
C MET A 427 22.31 -3.91 -0.72
N SER A 428 21.43 -4.71 -1.32
CA SER A 428 20.45 -5.52 -0.60
C SER A 428 21.12 -6.60 0.24
N ARG A 429 22.18 -7.23 -0.28
CA ARG A 429 23.00 -8.20 0.48
C ARG A 429 23.76 -7.54 1.63
N ALA A 430 24.37 -6.37 1.39
CA ALA A 430 25.10 -5.64 2.42
C ALA A 430 24.19 -5.17 3.58
N SER A 431 22.93 -4.83 3.27
CA SER A 431 21.92 -4.41 4.26
C SER A 431 21.12 -5.56 4.87
N GLY A 432 21.27 -6.80 4.38
CA GLY A 432 20.46 -7.95 4.82
C GLY A 432 18.98 -7.86 4.42
N ASN A 433 18.63 -7.02 3.44
CA ASN A 433 17.25 -6.87 2.97
C ASN A 433 16.89 -8.01 2.00
N LEU A 434 16.41 -9.12 2.56
CA LEU A 434 16.03 -10.32 1.81
C LEU A 434 14.93 -10.06 0.78
N ARG A 435 14.00 -9.13 1.06
CA ARG A 435 12.91 -8.80 0.14
C ARG A 435 13.43 -8.16 -1.13
N ASN A 436 14.23 -7.10 -1.01
CA ASN A 436 14.83 -6.44 -2.17
C ASN A 436 15.75 -7.41 -2.92
N GLN A 437 16.53 -8.21 -2.19
CA GLN A 437 17.37 -9.24 -2.79
C GLN A 437 16.55 -10.20 -3.67
N ALA A 438 15.44 -10.71 -3.17
CA ALA A 438 14.62 -11.68 -3.90
C ALA A 438 14.00 -11.08 -5.17
N HIS A 439 13.48 -9.84 -5.08
CA HIS A 439 12.89 -9.14 -6.22
C HIS A 439 13.94 -8.83 -7.29
N THR A 440 15.14 -8.40 -6.88
CA THR A 440 16.24 -8.10 -7.82
C THR A 440 16.80 -9.36 -8.48
N GLU A 441 16.96 -10.47 -7.76
CA GLU A 441 17.33 -11.76 -8.37
C GLU A 441 16.26 -12.20 -9.38
N ALA A 442 14.98 -11.99 -9.09
CA ALA A 442 13.89 -12.30 -10.02
C ALA A 442 13.99 -11.46 -11.31
N ASN A 443 14.16 -10.15 -11.16
CA ASN A 443 14.24 -9.22 -12.27
C ASN A 443 15.48 -9.46 -13.15
N LEU A 444 16.63 -9.74 -12.54
CA LEU A 444 17.86 -10.11 -13.24
C LEU A 444 17.69 -11.44 -13.98
N GLY A 445 17.06 -12.43 -13.36
CA GLY A 445 16.75 -13.71 -14.01
C GLY A 445 15.90 -13.53 -15.28
N LEU A 446 14.84 -12.73 -15.20
CA LEU A 446 14.00 -12.37 -16.35
C LEU A 446 14.78 -11.61 -17.43
N LEU A 447 15.68 -10.70 -17.05
CA LEU A 447 16.54 -9.99 -17.98
C LEU A 447 17.45 -10.97 -18.73
N LEU A 448 18.10 -11.90 -18.04
CA LEU A 448 19.00 -12.90 -18.63
C LEU A 448 18.27 -13.82 -19.62
N ILE A 449 17.07 -14.30 -19.27
CA ILE A 449 16.24 -15.13 -20.15
C ILE A 449 15.93 -14.38 -21.46
N ALA A 450 15.52 -13.11 -21.36
CA ALA A 450 15.20 -12.28 -22.53
C ALA A 450 16.40 -12.07 -23.48
N HIS A 451 17.63 -12.25 -22.99
CA HIS A 451 18.87 -12.10 -23.76
C HIS A 451 19.53 -13.43 -24.14
N GLY A 452 18.80 -14.55 -24.01
CA GLY A 452 19.25 -15.88 -24.42
C GLY A 452 20.11 -16.60 -23.39
N GLU A 453 20.33 -16.02 -22.21
CA GLU A 453 21.08 -16.62 -21.09
C GLU A 453 20.15 -17.42 -20.17
N ALA A 454 19.32 -18.29 -20.76
CA ALA A 454 18.22 -18.97 -20.05
C ALA A 454 18.69 -19.88 -18.89
N VAL A 455 19.88 -20.48 -18.99
CA VAL A 455 20.44 -21.32 -17.91
C VAL A 455 20.78 -20.49 -16.67
N GLU A 456 21.49 -19.37 -16.84
CA GLU A 456 21.81 -18.49 -15.71
C GLU A 456 20.55 -17.82 -15.19
N GLY A 457 19.68 -17.33 -16.09
CA GLY A 457 18.41 -16.72 -15.71
C GLY A 457 17.52 -17.65 -14.88
N LYS A 458 17.44 -18.94 -15.25
CA LYS A 458 16.77 -19.96 -14.44
C LYS A 458 17.36 -20.07 -13.04
N ALA A 459 18.68 -20.14 -12.90
CA ALA A 459 19.34 -20.25 -11.60
C ALA A 459 19.05 -19.04 -10.70
N ARG A 460 19.02 -17.82 -11.25
CA ARG A 460 18.65 -16.59 -10.52
C ARG A 460 17.20 -16.62 -10.07
N LEU A 461 16.28 -17.07 -10.92
CA LEU A 461 14.87 -17.23 -10.56
C LEU A 461 14.65 -18.29 -9.46
N GLU A 462 15.43 -19.38 -9.46
CA GLU A 462 15.38 -20.38 -8.39
C GLU A 462 15.84 -19.79 -7.04
N GLN A 463 16.91 -18.98 -7.04
CA GLN A 463 17.34 -18.23 -5.86
C GLN A 463 16.27 -17.27 -5.36
N ALA A 464 15.65 -16.50 -6.27
CA ALA A 464 14.53 -15.62 -5.93
C ALA A 464 13.36 -16.39 -5.31
N LEU A 465 13.01 -17.56 -5.85
CA LEU A 465 11.93 -18.39 -5.34
C LEU A 465 12.18 -18.86 -3.91
N ASP A 466 13.41 -19.28 -3.61
CA ASP A 466 13.80 -19.73 -2.27
C ASP A 466 13.79 -18.59 -1.24
N LEU A 467 14.12 -17.36 -1.66
CA LEU A 467 14.02 -16.17 -0.83
C LEU A 467 12.57 -15.71 -0.62
N LEU A 468 11.71 -15.80 -1.64
CA LEU A 468 10.31 -15.32 -1.58
C LEU A 468 9.37 -16.24 -0.78
N ARG A 469 9.59 -17.55 -0.83
CA ARG A 469 8.76 -18.54 -0.10
C ARG A 469 8.57 -18.22 1.39
N PRO A 470 9.63 -17.98 2.18
CA PRO A 470 9.47 -17.63 3.60
C PRO A 470 8.86 -16.24 3.81
N LEU A 471 8.93 -15.33 2.83
CA LEU A 471 8.34 -13.99 2.91
C LEU A 471 6.81 -13.99 2.69
N GLY A 472 6.23 -15.09 2.22
CA GLY A 472 4.78 -15.21 2.00
C GLY A 472 4.25 -14.39 0.82
N GLU A 473 5.12 -13.83 -0.03
CA GLU A 473 4.75 -13.01 -1.19
C GLU A 473 4.28 -13.87 -2.37
N ARG A 474 3.06 -14.41 -2.26
CA ARG A 474 2.49 -15.34 -3.26
C ARG A 474 2.41 -14.78 -4.67
N ASP A 475 2.20 -13.47 -4.79
CA ASP A 475 2.14 -12.77 -6.07
C ASP A 475 3.50 -12.84 -6.79
N ALA A 476 4.56 -12.40 -6.10
CA ALA A 476 5.93 -12.49 -6.58
C ALA A 476 6.35 -13.95 -6.85
N VAL A 477 5.94 -14.90 -6.02
CA VAL A 477 6.17 -16.34 -6.26
C VAL A 477 5.53 -16.79 -7.58
N ALA A 478 4.29 -16.39 -7.87
CA ALA A 478 3.62 -16.74 -9.12
C ALA A 478 4.36 -16.16 -10.34
N GLN A 479 4.83 -14.90 -10.25
CA GLN A 479 5.61 -14.26 -11.30
C GLN A 479 6.94 -14.97 -11.55
N VAL A 480 7.67 -15.34 -10.50
CA VAL A 480 8.92 -16.12 -10.60
C VAL A 480 8.68 -17.50 -11.22
N LEU A 481 7.57 -18.15 -10.86
CA LEU A 481 7.19 -19.44 -11.47
C LEU A 481 6.91 -19.31 -12.97
N VAL A 482 6.26 -18.23 -13.42
CA VAL A 482 6.08 -17.95 -14.85
C VAL A 482 7.41 -17.67 -15.54
N GLY A 483 8.32 -16.94 -14.89
CA GLY A 483 9.69 -16.75 -15.38
C GLY A 483 10.43 -18.08 -15.54
N LEU A 484 10.33 -18.98 -14.56
CA LEU A 484 10.91 -20.32 -14.62
C LEU A 484 10.31 -21.16 -15.75
N ALA A 485 8.99 -21.07 -15.93
CA ALA A 485 8.32 -21.72 -17.06
C ALA A 485 8.85 -21.22 -18.40
N THR A 486 9.08 -19.91 -18.51
CA THR A 486 9.65 -19.28 -19.72
C THR A 486 11.08 -19.75 -19.97
N ALA A 487 11.90 -19.83 -18.92
CA ALA A 487 13.26 -20.36 -19.01
C ALA A 487 13.27 -21.83 -19.45
N GLU A 488 12.44 -22.67 -18.84
CA GLU A 488 12.32 -24.10 -19.15
C GLU A 488 11.80 -24.33 -20.58
N ARG A 489 10.81 -23.54 -21.02
CA ARG A 489 10.34 -23.52 -22.41
C ARG A 489 11.46 -23.17 -23.38
N THR A 490 12.25 -22.15 -23.07
CA THR A 490 13.40 -21.70 -23.90
C THR A 490 14.49 -22.77 -23.99
N LEU A 491 14.65 -23.57 -22.93
CA LEU A 491 15.58 -24.69 -22.86
C LEU A 491 15.01 -25.99 -23.50
N GLY A 492 13.76 -25.98 -23.97
CA GLY A 492 13.10 -27.11 -24.62
C GLY A 492 12.41 -28.10 -23.68
N ASP A 493 12.35 -27.84 -22.37
CA ASP A 493 11.66 -28.69 -21.39
C ASP A 493 10.19 -28.23 -21.22
N LEU A 494 9.37 -28.53 -22.23
CA LEU A 494 7.94 -28.19 -22.23
C LEU A 494 7.19 -28.83 -21.04
N PRO A 495 7.44 -30.10 -20.64
CA PRO A 495 6.79 -30.68 -19.46
C PRO A 495 7.12 -29.95 -18.15
N ALA A 496 8.36 -29.49 -17.96
CA ALA A 496 8.69 -28.68 -16.79
C ALA A 496 8.01 -27.31 -16.85
N ALA A 497 8.04 -26.65 -18.02
CA ALA A 497 7.39 -25.36 -18.22
C ALA A 497 5.88 -25.41 -17.88
N LEU A 498 5.19 -26.47 -18.31
CA LEU A 498 3.77 -26.70 -17.96
C LEU A 498 3.57 -26.81 -16.45
N ARG A 499 4.37 -27.63 -15.76
CA ARG A 499 4.28 -27.78 -14.29
C ARG A 499 4.50 -26.46 -13.57
N ARG A 500 5.43 -25.61 -14.05
CA ARG A 500 5.67 -24.28 -13.47
C ARG A 500 4.49 -23.34 -13.69
N TYR A 501 3.88 -23.32 -14.87
CA TYR A 501 2.66 -22.56 -15.12
C TYR A 501 1.49 -23.04 -14.26
N GLU A 502 1.29 -24.35 -14.11
CA GLU A 502 0.27 -24.92 -13.23
C GLU A 502 0.47 -24.46 -11.77
N GLN A 503 1.71 -24.47 -11.28
CA GLN A 503 2.05 -23.95 -9.95
C GLN A 503 1.77 -22.45 -9.84
N ALA A 504 2.11 -21.65 -10.86
CA ALA A 504 1.81 -20.22 -10.89
C ALA A 504 0.31 -19.95 -10.85
N MET A 505 -0.48 -20.69 -11.64
CA MET A 505 -1.94 -20.60 -11.65
C MET A 505 -2.55 -21.01 -10.31
N ALA A 506 -2.00 -22.00 -9.63
CA ALA A 506 -2.45 -22.37 -8.28
C ALA A 506 -2.19 -21.27 -7.24
N GLN A 507 -1.03 -20.60 -7.29
CA GLN A 507 -0.74 -19.45 -6.43
C GLN A 507 -1.73 -18.30 -6.68
N LEU A 508 -1.96 -18.00 -7.95
CA LEU A 508 -2.91 -17.01 -8.43
C LEU A 508 -4.35 -17.27 -7.98
N ASP A 509 -4.77 -18.52 -8.06
CA ASP A 509 -6.10 -18.94 -7.65
C ASP A 509 -6.26 -18.84 -6.14
N SER A 510 -5.21 -19.16 -5.37
CA SER A 510 -5.19 -18.98 -3.93
C SER A 510 -5.34 -17.51 -3.52
N LEU A 511 -4.67 -16.58 -4.23
CA LEU A 511 -4.77 -15.14 -4.00
C LEU A 511 -6.16 -14.61 -4.31
N ARG A 512 -6.78 -15.08 -5.40
CA ARG A 512 -8.16 -14.73 -5.73
C ARG A 512 -9.15 -15.29 -4.71
N LEU A 513 -8.95 -16.52 -4.25
CA LEU A 513 -9.80 -17.13 -3.23
C LEU A 513 -9.70 -16.40 -1.88
N SER A 514 -8.49 -16.00 -1.46
CA SER A 514 -8.33 -15.20 -0.23
C SER A 514 -8.98 -13.83 -0.34
N ALA A 515 -8.85 -13.15 -1.48
CA ALA A 515 -9.56 -11.89 -1.73
C ALA A 515 -11.09 -12.08 -1.70
N ARG A 516 -11.60 -13.18 -2.30
CA ARG A 516 -13.03 -13.52 -2.30
C ARG A 516 -13.58 -13.80 -0.91
N SER A 517 -12.90 -14.64 -0.11
CA SER A 517 -13.33 -14.98 1.24
C SER A 517 -13.32 -13.77 2.15
N ALA A 518 -12.41 -12.84 1.89
CA ALA A 518 -12.31 -11.57 2.59
C ALA A 518 -13.28 -10.50 2.08
N GLY A 519 -14.26 -10.84 1.23
CA GLY A 519 -15.27 -9.89 0.75
C GLY A 519 -14.79 -8.93 -0.35
N GLY A 520 -13.49 -8.77 -0.56
CA GLY A 520 -12.94 -7.90 -1.61
C GLY A 520 -12.62 -8.62 -2.93
N ARG A 521 -11.81 -7.95 -3.74
CA ARG A 521 -11.49 -8.36 -5.11
C ARG A 521 -10.02 -8.11 -5.39
N LEU A 522 -9.36 -9.07 -6.03
CA LEU A 522 -8.04 -8.81 -6.61
C LEU A 522 -8.23 -7.89 -7.82
N ALA A 523 -7.60 -6.72 -7.80
CA ALA A 523 -7.63 -5.83 -8.95
C ALA A 523 -7.11 -6.57 -10.21
N PRO A 524 -7.63 -6.25 -11.40
CA PRO A 524 -7.09 -6.79 -12.64
C PRO A 524 -5.67 -6.26 -12.81
N ASP A 525 -4.70 -7.15 -12.73
CA ASP A 525 -3.33 -6.82 -13.13
C ASP A 525 -3.13 -7.25 -14.60
N PRO A 526 -2.75 -6.33 -15.50
CA PRO A 526 -2.33 -6.66 -16.86
C PRO A 526 -1.29 -7.78 -16.91
N ILE A 527 -0.41 -7.86 -15.90
CA ILE A 527 0.60 -8.91 -15.77
C ILE A 527 -0.05 -10.29 -15.71
N TRP A 528 -1.15 -10.44 -14.95
CA TRP A 528 -1.86 -11.71 -14.87
C TRP A 528 -2.48 -12.14 -16.20
N GLN A 529 -3.02 -11.19 -16.96
CA GLN A 529 -3.58 -11.48 -18.28
C GLN A 529 -2.50 -12.03 -19.23
N GLU A 530 -1.32 -11.43 -19.23
CA GLU A 530 -0.17 -11.91 -20.01
C GLU A 530 0.28 -13.31 -19.58
N HIS A 531 0.19 -13.63 -18.28
CA HIS A 531 0.49 -14.98 -17.79
C HIS A 531 -0.51 -16.03 -18.33
N TYR A 532 -1.81 -15.73 -18.41
CA TYR A 532 -2.77 -16.63 -19.05
C TYR A 532 -2.51 -16.79 -20.54
N GLU A 533 -2.22 -15.70 -21.24
CA GLU A 533 -1.93 -15.72 -22.67
C GLU A 533 -0.69 -16.57 -22.97
N GLY A 534 0.38 -16.40 -22.19
CA GLY A 534 1.58 -17.22 -22.28
C GLY A 534 1.31 -18.70 -21.97
N TYR A 535 0.41 -18.98 -21.03
CA TYR A 535 0.03 -20.36 -20.71
C TYR A 535 -0.79 -21.01 -21.84
N VAL A 536 -1.73 -20.29 -22.43
CA VAL A 536 -2.47 -20.73 -23.63
C VAL A 536 -1.50 -21.03 -24.76
N ASP A 537 -0.56 -20.12 -25.03
CA ASP A 537 0.45 -20.29 -26.08
C ASP A 537 1.33 -21.54 -25.86
N LEU A 538 1.74 -21.81 -24.63
CA LEU A 538 2.48 -23.02 -24.27
C LEU A 538 1.64 -24.29 -24.45
N LEU A 539 0.37 -24.28 -24.05
CA LEU A 539 -0.52 -25.43 -24.22
C LEU A 539 -0.76 -25.77 -25.69
N ILE A 540 -0.86 -24.75 -26.56
CA ILE A 540 -0.96 -24.95 -28.01
C ILE A 540 0.36 -25.47 -28.59
N GLU A 541 1.51 -24.98 -28.15
CA GLU A 541 2.81 -25.54 -28.57
C GLU A 541 2.97 -27.02 -28.18
N VAL A 542 2.57 -27.38 -26.97
CA VAL A 542 2.54 -28.78 -26.53
C VAL A 542 1.58 -29.60 -27.39
N ALA A 543 0.47 -29.00 -27.82
CA ALA A 543 -0.49 -29.65 -28.70
C ALA A 543 0.12 -30.00 -30.07
N ASP A 544 0.92 -29.09 -30.62
CA ASP A 544 1.61 -29.29 -31.90
C ASP A 544 2.68 -30.41 -31.85
N HIS A 545 3.26 -30.67 -30.67
CA HIS A 545 4.31 -31.68 -30.48
C HIS A 545 3.79 -33.08 -30.14
N ASP A 546 3.00 -33.21 -29.06
CA ASP A 546 2.63 -34.51 -28.47
C ASP A 546 1.16 -34.56 -27.97
N GLY A 547 0.43 -33.45 -28.01
CA GLY A 547 -0.89 -33.29 -27.40
C GLY A 547 -2.03 -33.13 -28.41
N GLY A 548 -2.83 -34.17 -28.63
CA GLY A 548 -4.07 -34.05 -29.41
C GLY A 548 -5.12 -33.08 -28.82
N GLU A 549 -6.36 -33.19 -29.30
CA GLU A 549 -7.54 -32.37 -28.94
C GLU A 549 -7.68 -31.97 -27.46
N LYS A 550 -7.15 -32.78 -26.51
CA LYS A 550 -7.10 -32.47 -25.08
C LYS A 550 -6.28 -31.22 -24.72
N ALA A 551 -5.11 -31.00 -25.32
CA ALA A 551 -4.29 -29.83 -25.04
C ALA A 551 -4.94 -28.56 -25.59
N VAL A 552 -5.59 -28.65 -26.76
CA VAL A 552 -6.42 -27.60 -27.35
C VAL A 552 -7.61 -27.28 -26.44
N ALA A 553 -8.30 -28.30 -25.90
CA ALA A 553 -9.37 -28.11 -24.93
C ALA A 553 -8.88 -27.40 -23.66
N SER A 554 -7.75 -27.80 -23.10
CA SER A 554 -7.17 -27.11 -21.93
C SER A 554 -6.78 -25.66 -22.23
N ALA A 555 -6.20 -25.39 -23.40
CA ALA A 555 -5.88 -24.02 -23.83
C ALA A 555 -7.14 -23.15 -23.93
N PHE A 556 -8.22 -23.70 -24.52
CA PHE A 556 -9.52 -23.04 -24.60
C PHE A 556 -10.11 -22.77 -23.21
N GLU A 557 -10.10 -23.74 -22.31
CA GLU A 557 -10.61 -23.57 -20.94
C GLU A 557 -9.83 -22.49 -20.16
N ILE A 558 -8.51 -22.43 -20.32
CA ILE A 558 -7.69 -21.37 -19.70
C ILE A 558 -8.02 -20.00 -20.31
N ALA A 559 -8.27 -19.93 -21.61
CA ALA A 559 -8.70 -18.69 -22.27
C ALA A 559 -10.06 -18.21 -21.75
N GLU A 560 -11.06 -19.10 -21.67
CA GLU A 560 -12.37 -18.76 -21.12
C GLU A 560 -12.30 -18.43 -19.63
N LEU A 561 -11.44 -19.10 -18.88
CA LEU A 561 -11.17 -18.77 -17.48
C LEU A 561 -10.60 -17.35 -17.34
N ASN A 562 -9.62 -16.98 -18.16
CA ASN A 562 -9.09 -15.61 -18.19
C ASN A 562 -10.19 -14.59 -18.51
N ARG A 563 -11.05 -14.87 -19.51
CA ARG A 563 -12.18 -13.99 -19.84
C ARG A 563 -13.15 -13.84 -18.69
N SER A 564 -13.54 -14.95 -18.07
CA SER A 564 -14.44 -14.94 -16.91
C SER A 564 -13.87 -14.08 -15.77
N ARG A 565 -12.56 -14.16 -15.52
CA ARG A 565 -11.86 -13.41 -14.48
C ARG A 565 -11.78 -11.90 -14.77
N ASN A 566 -11.84 -11.51 -16.04
CA ASN A 566 -11.79 -10.10 -16.48
C ASN A 566 -13.16 -9.55 -16.92
N LEU A 567 -14.23 -10.35 -16.91
CA LEU A 567 -15.55 -9.96 -17.41
C LEU A 567 -16.05 -8.66 -16.77
N TYR A 568 -15.81 -8.50 -15.46
CA TYR A 568 -16.19 -7.28 -14.76
C TYR A 568 -15.53 -6.02 -15.36
N GLU A 569 -14.23 -6.06 -15.67
CA GLU A 569 -13.57 -4.90 -16.29
C GLU A 569 -14.08 -4.63 -17.69
N ILE A 570 -14.30 -5.69 -18.47
CA ILE A 570 -14.85 -5.57 -19.81
C ILE A 570 -16.20 -4.84 -19.78
N LEU A 571 -17.03 -5.11 -18.77
CA LEU A 571 -18.30 -4.40 -18.57
C LEU A 571 -18.11 -2.94 -18.16
N LEU A 572 -17.13 -2.64 -17.29
CA LEU A 572 -16.79 -1.26 -16.91
C LEU A 572 -16.30 -0.46 -18.11
N GLU A 573 -15.36 -1.01 -18.88
CA GLU A 573 -14.79 -0.39 -20.08
C GLU A 573 -15.86 -0.13 -21.14
N ALA A 574 -16.83 -1.05 -21.27
CA ALA A 574 -17.97 -0.89 -22.16
C ALA A 574 -18.96 0.21 -21.70
N GLY A 575 -18.71 0.85 -20.54
CA GLY A 575 -19.60 1.85 -19.95
C GLY A 575 -20.93 1.27 -19.48
N ILE A 576 -20.99 -0.04 -19.24
CA ILE A 576 -22.21 -0.73 -18.83
C ILE A 576 -22.36 -0.53 -17.31
N GLU A 577 -23.17 0.45 -16.93
CA GLU A 577 -23.50 0.71 -15.54
C GLU A 577 -24.75 -0.06 -15.13
N LEU A 578 -24.58 -1.13 -14.33
CA LEU A 578 -25.70 -1.86 -13.75
C LEU A 578 -26.26 -1.06 -12.56
N ARG A 579 -27.25 -0.20 -12.85
CA ARG A 579 -27.91 0.68 -11.88
C ARG A 579 -29.13 0.05 -11.21
N GLU A 580 -29.71 -0.98 -11.84
CA GLU A 580 -30.85 -1.71 -11.28
C GLU A 580 -30.42 -2.49 -10.03
N GLY A 581 -31.07 -2.24 -8.89
CA GLY A 581 -30.74 -2.86 -7.60
C GLY A 581 -29.65 -2.16 -6.78
N ALA A 582 -29.16 -1.00 -7.21
CA ALA A 582 -28.22 -0.19 -6.44
C ALA A 582 -28.88 0.52 -5.25
N ASP A 583 -28.09 0.80 -4.20
CA ASP A 583 -28.53 1.56 -3.01
C ASP A 583 -29.02 2.97 -3.39
N PRO A 584 -30.30 3.31 -3.10
CA PRO A 584 -30.87 4.63 -3.40
C PRO A 584 -30.09 5.80 -2.79
N GLU A 585 -29.47 5.60 -1.63
CA GLU A 585 -28.72 6.65 -0.94
C GLU A 585 -27.40 6.98 -1.65
N LEU A 586 -26.74 5.96 -2.20
CA LEU A 586 -25.54 6.16 -3.02
C LEU A 586 -25.86 6.86 -4.34
N LEU A 587 -26.97 6.50 -4.97
CA LEU A 587 -27.44 7.17 -6.19
C LEU A 587 -27.77 8.65 -5.94
N ARG A 588 -28.39 8.96 -4.79
CA ARG A 588 -28.63 10.35 -4.36
C ARG A 588 -27.31 11.10 -4.18
N ARG A 589 -26.33 10.49 -3.50
CA ARG A 589 -25.02 11.10 -3.27
C ARG A 589 -24.25 11.34 -4.57
N GLU A 590 -24.34 10.43 -5.54
CA GLU A 590 -23.78 10.61 -6.87
C GLU A 590 -24.35 11.86 -7.55
N GLN A 591 -25.68 12.01 -7.52
CA GLN A 591 -26.36 13.18 -8.09
C GLN A 591 -25.98 14.49 -7.39
N GLU A 592 -25.81 14.47 -6.07
CA GLU A 592 -25.32 15.63 -5.30
C GLU A 592 -23.91 16.05 -5.73
N LEU A 593 -23.00 15.08 -5.88
CA LEU A 593 -21.63 15.34 -6.29
C LEU A 593 -21.57 15.89 -7.72
N LEU A 594 -22.33 15.29 -8.65
CA LEU A 594 -22.48 15.82 -10.02
C LEU A 594 -22.98 17.26 -10.01
N SER A 595 -23.99 17.56 -9.20
CA SER A 595 -24.52 18.92 -9.06
C SER A 595 -23.50 19.90 -8.48
N GLN A 596 -22.68 19.46 -7.52
CA GLN A 596 -21.60 20.27 -6.95
C GLN A 596 -20.48 20.53 -7.98
N ILE A 597 -20.12 19.51 -8.77
CA ILE A 597 -19.14 19.63 -9.85
C ILE A 597 -19.64 20.66 -10.87
N ASP A 598 -20.89 20.55 -11.31
CA ASP A 598 -21.49 21.50 -12.26
C ASP A 598 -21.52 22.92 -11.68
N ALA A 599 -21.86 23.08 -10.39
CA ALA A 599 -21.86 24.39 -9.72
C ALA A 599 -20.46 25.01 -9.63
N VAL A 600 -19.42 24.22 -9.35
CA VAL A 600 -18.03 24.69 -9.28
C VAL A 600 -17.48 24.97 -10.68
N ALA A 601 -17.84 24.15 -11.67
CA ALA A 601 -17.45 24.35 -13.07
C ALA A 601 -18.10 25.59 -13.68
N THR A 602 -19.35 25.89 -13.34
CA THR A 602 -20.07 27.09 -13.84
C THR A 602 -19.62 28.39 -13.18
N GLN A 603 -18.95 28.34 -12.02
CA GLN A 603 -18.26 29.49 -11.42
C GLN A 603 -16.94 29.84 -12.14
N GLN A 604 -16.50 29.05 -13.13
CA GLN A 604 -15.32 29.32 -13.93
C GLN A 604 -15.61 30.30 -15.07
N GLY A 605 -14.76 31.33 -15.21
CA GLY A 605 -14.53 32.02 -16.48
C GLY A 605 -13.55 31.23 -17.37
N SER A 606 -13.01 31.86 -18.42
CA SER A 606 -12.13 31.24 -19.43
C SER A 606 -10.74 30.78 -18.96
N SER A 607 -10.38 30.97 -17.68
CA SER A 607 -9.16 30.39 -17.09
C SER A 607 -9.41 29.97 -15.64
N PRO A 608 -9.21 28.68 -15.31
CA PRO A 608 -9.50 28.19 -13.96
C PRO A 608 -8.40 28.62 -12.98
N SER A 609 -8.79 29.14 -11.82
CA SER A 609 -7.84 29.36 -10.72
C SER A 609 -7.33 28.03 -10.17
N SER A 610 -6.14 28.02 -9.56
CA SER A 610 -5.55 26.82 -8.95
C SER A 610 -6.49 26.18 -7.91
N ARG A 611 -7.19 27.02 -7.13
CA ARG A 611 -8.16 26.61 -6.10
C ARG A 611 -9.41 25.94 -6.68
N VAL A 612 -9.97 26.46 -7.78
CA VAL A 612 -11.14 25.83 -8.42
C VAL A 612 -10.74 24.52 -9.08
N SER A 613 -9.58 24.47 -9.72
CA SER A 613 -9.05 23.24 -10.32
C SER A 613 -8.84 22.15 -9.27
N GLN A 614 -8.27 22.49 -8.12
CA GLN A 614 -8.11 21.56 -7.00
C GLN A 614 -9.46 21.08 -6.46
N ARG A 615 -10.43 21.98 -6.30
CA ARG A 615 -11.80 21.63 -5.85
C ARG A 615 -12.49 20.65 -6.80
N LEU A 616 -12.41 20.89 -8.11
CA LEU A 616 -12.98 19.99 -9.12
C LEU A 616 -12.30 18.62 -9.12
N ARG A 617 -10.97 18.58 -8.94
CA ARG A 617 -10.25 17.32 -8.78
C ARG A 617 -10.75 16.54 -7.57
N THR A 618 -10.85 17.17 -6.40
CA THR A 618 -11.38 16.53 -5.18
C THR A 618 -12.80 15.99 -5.38
N LEU A 619 -13.71 16.80 -5.94
CA LEU A 619 -15.08 16.36 -6.20
C LEU A 619 -15.16 15.22 -7.23
N GLY A 620 -14.30 15.23 -8.25
CA GLY A 620 -14.19 14.14 -9.22
C GLY A 620 -13.77 12.83 -8.56
N LEU A 621 -12.76 12.87 -7.68
CA LEU A 621 -12.33 11.71 -6.90
C LEU A 621 -13.45 11.15 -6.02
N ASP A 622 -14.20 12.03 -5.35
CA ASP A 622 -15.33 11.62 -4.52
C ASP A 622 -16.47 11.00 -5.35
N LEU A 623 -16.71 11.54 -6.55
CA LEU A 623 -17.71 11.00 -7.47
C LEU A 623 -17.34 9.59 -7.93
N GLU A 624 -16.09 9.37 -8.32
CA GLU A 624 -15.61 8.04 -8.70
C GLU A 624 -15.74 7.04 -7.56
N GLU A 625 -15.38 7.45 -6.34
CA GLU A 625 -15.52 6.61 -5.15
C GLU A 625 -16.98 6.19 -4.91
N ILE A 626 -17.93 7.13 -5.04
CA ILE A 626 -19.36 6.82 -4.91
C ILE A 626 -19.81 5.86 -6.02
N ARG A 627 -19.37 6.04 -7.25
CA ARG A 627 -19.67 5.12 -8.35
C ARG A 627 -19.11 3.72 -8.10
N ASP A 628 -17.89 3.63 -7.58
CA ASP A 628 -17.29 2.36 -7.18
C ASP A 628 -18.11 1.68 -6.07
N ARG A 629 -18.63 2.43 -5.09
CA ARG A 629 -19.53 1.90 -4.06
C ARG A 629 -20.87 1.41 -4.61
N ILE A 630 -21.48 2.15 -5.53
CA ILE A 630 -22.73 1.75 -6.21
C ILE A 630 -22.55 0.39 -6.85
N ARG A 631 -21.42 0.19 -7.54
CA ARG A 631 -21.07 -1.07 -8.21
C ARG A 631 -20.88 -2.20 -7.20
N LEU A 632 -20.08 -1.96 -6.16
CA LEU A 632 -19.69 -2.99 -5.19
C LEU A 632 -20.81 -3.41 -4.23
N SER A 633 -21.78 -2.53 -3.97
CA SER A 633 -22.93 -2.83 -3.10
C SER A 633 -24.12 -3.45 -3.85
N ASN A 634 -24.12 -3.44 -5.19
CA ASN A 634 -25.25 -3.93 -5.96
C ASN A 634 -25.25 -5.49 -6.04
N PRO A 635 -26.33 -6.18 -5.63
CA PRO A 635 -26.41 -7.64 -5.62
C PRO A 635 -26.17 -8.31 -6.98
N ARG A 636 -26.59 -7.68 -8.10
CA ARG A 636 -26.36 -8.23 -9.44
C ARG A 636 -24.89 -8.22 -9.86
N PHE A 637 -24.06 -7.40 -9.20
CA PHE A 637 -22.61 -7.39 -9.45
C PHE A 637 -21.88 -8.56 -8.79
N VAL A 638 -22.45 -9.19 -7.75
CA VAL A 638 -21.79 -10.29 -7.02
C VAL A 638 -21.58 -11.52 -7.91
N GLU A 639 -22.57 -11.86 -8.75
CA GLU A 639 -22.50 -12.99 -9.69
C GLU A 639 -21.47 -12.74 -10.82
N ILE A 640 -21.36 -11.49 -11.28
CA ILE A 640 -20.40 -11.07 -12.32
C ILE A 640 -18.97 -11.00 -11.78
N ARG A 641 -18.81 -10.71 -10.48
CA ARG A 641 -17.49 -10.62 -9.82
C ARG A 641 -16.77 -11.97 -9.80
N ASN A 642 -17.52 -13.07 -9.72
CA ASN A 642 -17.00 -14.42 -9.54
C ASN A 642 -17.75 -15.45 -10.41
N PRO A 643 -17.64 -15.37 -11.74
CA PRO A 643 -18.25 -16.37 -12.59
C PRO A 643 -17.68 -17.76 -12.28
N PRO A 644 -18.52 -18.81 -12.33
CA PRO A 644 -18.04 -20.18 -12.17
C PRO A 644 -17.07 -20.53 -13.29
N LYS A 645 -16.06 -21.35 -12.99
CA LYS A 645 -15.24 -21.97 -14.03
C LYS A 645 -16.17 -22.88 -14.84
N ILE A 646 -16.22 -22.65 -16.14
CA ILE A 646 -16.94 -23.50 -17.09
C ILE A 646 -15.91 -24.31 -17.90
N ASP A 647 -16.15 -25.60 -18.06
CA ASP A 647 -15.31 -26.48 -18.87
C ASP A 647 -15.82 -26.60 -20.32
N LEU A 648 -15.03 -27.23 -21.19
CA LEU A 648 -15.41 -27.40 -22.59
C LEU A 648 -16.74 -28.15 -22.73
N ALA A 649 -16.96 -29.22 -21.95
CA ALA A 649 -18.15 -30.05 -22.04
C ALA A 649 -19.42 -29.26 -21.69
N GLN A 650 -19.35 -28.41 -20.68
CA GLN A 650 -20.43 -27.51 -20.29
C GLN A 650 -20.71 -26.46 -21.38
N ILE A 651 -19.69 -25.90 -22.02
CA ILE A 651 -19.88 -24.98 -23.15
C ILE A 651 -20.53 -25.70 -24.33
N GLN A 652 -20.06 -26.90 -24.70
CA GLN A 652 -20.62 -27.67 -25.82
C GLN A 652 -22.07 -28.08 -25.58
N ALA A 653 -22.46 -28.34 -24.32
CA ALA A 653 -23.85 -28.64 -23.97
C ALA A 653 -24.82 -27.46 -24.20
N LEU A 654 -24.31 -26.23 -24.29
CA LEU A 654 -25.11 -25.03 -24.62
C LEU A 654 -25.26 -24.81 -26.14
N LEU A 655 -24.46 -25.51 -26.95
CA LEU A 655 -24.47 -25.37 -28.41
C LEU A 655 -25.37 -26.44 -29.03
N ASP A 656 -26.37 -26.02 -29.79
CA ASP A 656 -27.08 -26.97 -30.66
C ASP A 656 -26.25 -27.31 -31.92
N PRO A 657 -26.58 -28.38 -32.66
CA PRO A 657 -25.78 -28.83 -33.80
C PRO A 657 -25.64 -27.84 -34.96
N LYS A 658 -26.37 -26.71 -34.95
CA LYS A 658 -26.30 -25.66 -35.98
C LYS A 658 -25.55 -24.41 -35.52
N THR A 659 -25.10 -24.40 -34.26
CA THR A 659 -24.47 -23.25 -33.62
C THR A 659 -22.97 -23.52 -33.48
N HIS A 660 -22.16 -22.64 -34.05
CA HIS A 660 -20.71 -22.66 -33.90
C HIS A 660 -20.25 -21.47 -33.06
N LEU A 661 -19.38 -21.74 -32.10
CA LEU A 661 -18.72 -20.74 -31.28
C LEU A 661 -17.31 -20.47 -31.85
N LEU A 662 -17.04 -19.20 -32.13
CA LEU A 662 -15.71 -18.70 -32.46
C LEU A 662 -15.18 -17.89 -31.29
N SER A 663 -14.09 -18.34 -30.69
CA SER A 663 -13.49 -17.69 -29.53
C SER A 663 -12.08 -17.23 -29.88
N ILE A 664 -11.86 -15.91 -29.89
CA ILE A 664 -10.58 -15.30 -30.27
C ILE A 664 -9.78 -14.93 -29.02
N VAL A 665 -8.52 -15.36 -28.97
CA VAL A 665 -7.52 -14.98 -27.98
C VAL A 665 -6.40 -14.27 -28.71
N LEU A 666 -6.13 -13.02 -28.37
CA LEU A 666 -5.01 -12.28 -28.94
C LEU A 666 -3.80 -12.45 -28.04
N GLY A 667 -2.64 -12.80 -28.60
CA GLY A 667 -1.39 -12.90 -27.86
C GLY A 667 -0.28 -12.04 -28.49
N PRO A 668 0.78 -11.72 -27.74
CA PRO A 668 1.83 -10.79 -28.17
C PRO A 668 2.63 -11.32 -29.38
N HIS A 669 2.79 -12.65 -29.49
CA HIS A 669 3.55 -13.28 -30.58
C HIS A 669 2.67 -14.08 -31.53
N ARG A 670 1.71 -14.83 -30.98
CA ARG A 670 0.72 -15.62 -31.71
C ARG A 670 -0.65 -15.36 -31.11
N SER A 671 -1.68 -15.39 -31.95
CA SER A 671 -3.07 -15.32 -31.52
C SER A 671 -3.79 -16.61 -31.91
N PHE A 672 -4.95 -16.88 -31.32
CA PHE A 672 -5.66 -18.15 -31.50
C PHE A 672 -7.14 -17.89 -31.77
N LEU A 673 -7.66 -18.56 -32.80
CA LEU A 673 -9.09 -18.69 -33.05
C LEU A 673 -9.51 -20.11 -32.70
N PHE A 674 -10.22 -20.28 -31.59
CA PHE A 674 -10.88 -21.52 -31.24
C PHE A 674 -12.21 -21.62 -31.97
N GLN A 675 -12.48 -22.79 -32.54
CA GLN A 675 -13.72 -23.13 -33.22
C GLN A 675 -14.35 -24.29 -32.44
N VAL A 676 -15.49 -24.05 -31.81
CA VAL A 676 -16.16 -25.02 -30.94
C VAL A 676 -17.56 -25.29 -31.48
N ASP A 677 -17.89 -26.57 -31.63
CA ASP A 677 -19.26 -27.04 -31.86
C ASP A 677 -19.70 -28.00 -30.75
N SER A 678 -20.93 -28.49 -30.81
CA SER A 678 -21.51 -29.40 -29.80
C SER A 678 -20.74 -30.72 -29.55
N LYS A 679 -19.73 -31.06 -30.38
CA LYS A 679 -19.01 -32.34 -30.36
C LYS A 679 -17.49 -32.21 -30.51
N SER A 680 -16.98 -31.15 -31.12
CA SER A 680 -15.56 -31.01 -31.43
C SER A 680 -15.01 -29.62 -31.09
N ILE A 681 -13.69 -29.55 -30.93
CA ILE A 681 -12.93 -28.31 -30.82
C ILE A 681 -11.75 -28.30 -31.79
N GLY A 682 -11.60 -27.19 -32.51
CA GLY A 682 -10.43 -26.88 -33.32
C GLY A 682 -9.79 -25.57 -32.88
N VAL A 683 -8.51 -25.40 -33.23
CA VAL A 683 -7.79 -24.14 -33.04
C VAL A 683 -7.05 -23.78 -34.31
N ARG A 684 -7.09 -22.50 -34.65
CA ARG A 684 -6.27 -21.91 -35.69
C ARG A 684 -5.31 -20.92 -35.07
N VAL A 685 -4.02 -21.11 -35.35
CA VAL A 685 -2.98 -20.14 -34.99
C VAL A 685 -3.04 -18.97 -35.98
N LEU A 686 -3.02 -17.76 -35.44
CA LEU A 686 -3.09 -16.48 -36.12
C LEU A 686 -1.82 -15.66 -35.82
N GLY A 687 -1.65 -14.54 -36.53
CA GLY A 687 -0.56 -13.59 -36.30
C GLY A 687 -0.58 -12.91 -34.92
N ALA A 688 0.45 -12.11 -34.66
CA ALA A 688 0.57 -11.33 -33.44
C ALA A 688 -0.60 -10.34 -33.29
N ARG A 689 -0.97 -10.04 -32.04
CA ARG A 689 -2.04 -9.11 -31.68
C ARG A 689 -1.97 -7.79 -32.45
N ASP A 690 -0.80 -7.13 -32.46
CA ASP A 690 -0.62 -5.81 -33.07
C ASP A 690 -1.01 -5.78 -34.55
N GLU A 691 -0.75 -6.87 -35.26
CA GLU A 691 -1.12 -7.00 -36.66
C GLU A 691 -2.65 -7.10 -36.83
N ILE A 692 -3.29 -7.95 -36.04
CA ILE A 692 -4.74 -8.15 -36.06
C ILE A 692 -5.46 -6.84 -35.67
N GLU A 693 -5.02 -6.19 -34.59
CA GLU A 693 -5.61 -4.94 -34.14
C GLU A 693 -5.42 -3.80 -35.15
N ARG A 694 -4.26 -3.71 -35.80
CA ARG A 694 -4.01 -2.72 -36.86
C ARG A 694 -4.97 -2.91 -38.03
N GLN A 695 -5.20 -4.16 -38.45
CA GLN A 695 -6.19 -4.49 -39.49
C GLN A 695 -7.61 -4.16 -39.04
N ALA A 696 -7.99 -4.49 -37.80
CA ALA A 696 -9.29 -4.17 -37.22
C ALA A 696 -9.54 -2.66 -37.12
N ARG A 697 -8.55 -1.88 -36.67
CA ARG A 697 -8.61 -0.40 -36.60
C ARG A 697 -8.80 0.21 -37.99
N ALA A 698 -8.17 -0.34 -39.03
CA ALA A 698 -8.34 0.13 -40.41
C ALA A 698 -9.78 -0.09 -40.91
N VAL A 699 -10.38 -1.24 -40.62
CA VAL A 699 -11.80 -1.53 -40.93
C VAL A 699 -12.71 -0.56 -40.18
N TYR A 700 -12.51 -0.41 -38.87
CA TYR A 700 -13.31 0.48 -38.02
C TYR A 700 -13.27 1.94 -38.50
N ALA A 701 -12.08 2.48 -38.76
CA ALA A 701 -11.91 3.84 -39.26
C ALA A 701 -12.62 4.06 -40.62
N GLY A 702 -12.62 3.02 -41.47
CA GLY A 702 -13.34 2.99 -42.72
C GLY A 702 -14.87 3.06 -42.57
N LEU A 703 -15.43 2.29 -41.63
CA LEU A 703 -16.87 2.26 -41.33
C LEU A 703 -17.36 3.57 -40.70
N VAL A 704 -16.60 4.14 -39.75
CA VAL A 704 -16.96 5.38 -39.04
C VAL A 704 -16.99 6.60 -39.98
N ARG A 705 -16.16 6.62 -41.03
CA ARG A 705 -16.09 7.71 -42.01
C ARG A 705 -17.28 7.80 -42.98
N ARG A 706 -18.35 7.00 -42.81
CA ARG A 706 -19.51 6.89 -43.73
C ARG A 706 -19.12 6.59 -45.18
N ALA A 707 -17.93 6.04 -45.41
CA ALA A 707 -17.68 5.33 -46.66
C ALA A 707 -18.44 4.01 -46.53
N GLY A 708 -19.62 3.91 -47.16
CA GLY A 708 -20.46 2.72 -47.04
C GLY A 708 -19.67 1.42 -47.32
N PRO A 709 -20.17 0.25 -46.88
CA PRO A 709 -19.47 -1.04 -46.99
C PRO A 709 -19.04 -1.44 -48.43
N GLY A 710 -19.46 -0.68 -49.46
CA GLY A 710 -19.03 -0.81 -50.85
C GLY A 710 -17.91 0.14 -51.32
N SER A 711 -17.29 0.95 -50.45
CA SER A 711 -16.07 1.69 -50.83
C SER A 711 -14.89 0.72 -50.95
N GLY A 712 -14.14 0.78 -52.06
CA GLY A 712 -13.11 -0.22 -52.39
C GLY A 712 -12.04 -0.43 -51.32
N GLN A 713 -11.72 0.59 -50.52
CA GLN A 713 -10.77 0.50 -49.41
C GLN A 713 -11.33 -0.26 -48.20
N VAL A 714 -12.59 0.00 -47.79
CA VAL A 714 -13.22 -0.71 -46.67
C VAL A 714 -13.43 -2.17 -47.03
N GLY A 715 -13.93 -2.45 -48.24
CA GLY A 715 -14.12 -3.83 -48.72
C GLY A 715 -12.83 -4.63 -48.87
N PHE A 716 -11.69 -3.97 -49.09
CA PHE A 716 -10.36 -4.61 -49.09
C PHE A 716 -9.86 -4.87 -47.67
N ALA A 717 -9.95 -3.88 -46.78
CA ALA A 717 -9.55 -4.03 -45.38
C ALA A 717 -10.38 -5.11 -44.66
N THR A 718 -11.70 -5.15 -44.90
CA THR A 718 -12.60 -6.17 -44.34
C THR A 718 -12.27 -7.57 -44.86
N ARG A 719 -11.99 -7.71 -46.16
CA ARG A 719 -11.55 -8.99 -46.73
C ARG A 719 -10.21 -9.42 -46.17
N ALA A 720 -9.23 -8.52 -46.08
CA ALA A 720 -7.92 -8.83 -45.51
C ALA A 720 -8.03 -9.32 -44.05
N LEU A 721 -8.83 -8.64 -43.22
CA LEU A 721 -9.07 -9.08 -41.85
C LEU A 721 -9.85 -10.40 -41.80
N SER A 722 -10.86 -10.58 -42.64
CA SER A 722 -11.63 -11.82 -42.73
C SER A 722 -10.77 -13.00 -43.17
N ASP A 723 -9.92 -12.83 -44.18
CA ASP A 723 -9.01 -13.87 -44.67
C ASP A 723 -7.96 -14.21 -43.62
N HIS A 724 -7.48 -13.21 -42.86
CA HIS A 724 -6.54 -13.43 -41.77
C HIS A 724 -7.17 -14.24 -40.63
N LEU A 725 -8.38 -13.89 -40.19
CA LEU A 725 -9.05 -14.59 -39.08
C LEU A 725 -9.63 -15.96 -39.52
N LEU A 726 -10.36 -15.97 -40.64
CA LEU A 726 -11.19 -17.10 -41.08
C LEU A 726 -10.55 -17.94 -42.20
N GLY A 727 -9.44 -17.51 -42.79
CA GLY A 727 -8.78 -18.23 -43.86
C GLY A 727 -9.60 -18.28 -45.15
N SER A 728 -9.01 -18.82 -46.22
CA SER A 728 -9.65 -18.93 -47.54
C SER A 728 -10.83 -19.91 -47.60
N SER A 729 -10.95 -20.79 -46.60
CA SER A 729 -12.04 -21.78 -46.46
C SER A 729 -13.34 -21.18 -45.90
N GLY A 730 -13.27 -20.03 -45.24
CA GLY A 730 -14.41 -19.38 -44.60
C GLY A 730 -14.96 -20.13 -43.38
N LEU A 731 -16.21 -19.84 -43.02
CA LEU A 731 -16.95 -20.50 -41.94
C LEU A 731 -17.35 -21.92 -42.35
N PRO A 732 -17.57 -22.86 -41.39
CA PRO A 732 -18.09 -24.19 -41.70
C PRO A 732 -19.40 -24.08 -42.51
N PRO A 733 -19.56 -24.82 -43.62
CA PRO A 733 -20.72 -24.70 -44.51
C PRO A 733 -22.05 -25.08 -43.83
N ASP A 734 -21.98 -25.83 -42.73
CA ASP A 734 -23.14 -26.32 -41.97
C ASP A 734 -23.60 -25.34 -40.87
N ALA A 735 -22.82 -24.27 -40.62
CA ALA A 735 -23.09 -23.30 -39.57
C ALA A 735 -24.28 -22.40 -39.95
N SER A 736 -25.44 -22.64 -39.34
CA SER A 736 -26.61 -21.74 -39.50
C SER A 736 -26.61 -20.58 -38.50
N ARG A 737 -25.87 -20.71 -37.40
CA ARG A 737 -25.72 -19.68 -36.35
C ARG A 737 -24.26 -19.60 -35.89
N LEU A 738 -23.78 -18.37 -35.77
CA LEU A 738 -22.42 -18.07 -35.34
C LEU A 738 -22.45 -17.23 -34.07
N VAL A 739 -21.77 -17.70 -33.03
CA VAL A 739 -21.49 -16.93 -31.82
C VAL A 739 -20.03 -16.54 -31.86
N ILE A 740 -19.73 -15.25 -31.85
CA ILE A 740 -18.35 -14.76 -31.83
C ILE A 740 -18.08 -14.17 -30.45
N VAL A 741 -17.07 -14.71 -29.79
CA VAL A 741 -16.55 -14.24 -28.50
C VAL A 741 -15.15 -13.69 -28.75
N THR A 742 -14.96 -12.43 -28.40
CA THR A 742 -13.71 -11.70 -28.57
C THR A 742 -13.37 -11.00 -27.26
N MET A 743 -12.09 -10.93 -26.91
CA MET A 743 -11.64 -10.06 -25.82
C MET A 743 -11.59 -8.62 -26.33
N VAL A 744 -12.22 -7.71 -25.59
CA VAL A 744 -11.94 -6.28 -25.68
C VAL A 744 -10.87 -6.01 -24.63
N ARG A 745 -9.69 -5.54 -25.05
CA ARG A 745 -8.68 -4.97 -24.15
C ARG A 745 -8.72 -3.45 -24.32
N SER A 746 -8.65 -2.71 -23.23
CA SER A 746 -8.47 -1.26 -23.22
C SER A 746 -7.28 -0.81 -24.11
N PRO A 747 -7.35 0.38 -24.75
CA PRO A 747 -6.20 1.03 -25.35
C PRO A 747 -5.14 1.56 -24.33
N THR A 748 -5.30 1.35 -23.02
CA THR A 748 -4.37 1.89 -22.00
C THR A 748 -3.07 1.10 -21.82
N CYS A 749 -2.78 0.10 -22.65
CA CYS A 749 -1.46 -0.54 -22.71
C CYS A 749 -0.74 -0.15 -24.00
N HIS A 750 -0.04 0.99 -24.00
CA HIS A 750 1.10 1.17 -24.91
C HIS A 750 2.30 0.41 -24.32
N SER A 751 2.43 -0.87 -24.65
CA SER A 751 3.72 -1.55 -24.55
C SER A 751 4.53 -1.26 -25.81
N LEU A 752 5.61 -0.50 -25.64
CA LEU A 752 6.92 -0.77 -26.25
C LEU A 752 6.92 -1.23 -27.72
N ARG A 753 6.91 -0.27 -28.67
CA ARG A 753 7.64 -0.35 -29.95
C ARG A 753 7.74 1.03 -30.62
N SER A 754 8.86 1.22 -31.31
CA SER A 754 9.48 2.46 -31.85
C SER A 754 8.57 3.63 -32.28
N PRO A 755 9.03 4.90 -32.12
CA PRO A 755 8.36 6.04 -32.71
C PRO A 755 8.49 5.99 -34.23
N ASP A 756 7.35 5.94 -34.92
CA ASP A 756 7.28 6.19 -36.36
C ASP A 756 7.61 7.69 -36.58
N PRO A 757 8.71 8.05 -37.28
CA PRO A 757 9.21 9.42 -37.35
C PRO A 757 8.38 10.34 -38.27
N THR A 758 7.18 9.91 -38.69
CA THR A 758 6.33 10.64 -39.64
C THR A 758 5.01 11.15 -39.09
N CYS A 759 4.72 10.95 -37.80
CA CYS A 759 3.49 11.47 -37.18
C CYS A 759 3.71 12.88 -36.61
N PRO A 760 2.98 13.93 -37.08
CA PRO A 760 3.16 15.29 -36.57
C PRO A 760 2.72 15.40 -35.10
N SER A 761 3.60 15.94 -34.28
CA SER A 761 3.53 16.07 -32.82
C SER A 761 2.54 17.14 -32.33
N ASN A 762 1.24 17.03 -32.66
CA ASN A 762 0.25 18.04 -32.26
C ASN A 762 -1.18 17.51 -31.95
N CYS A 763 -1.33 16.25 -31.53
CA CYS A 763 -2.63 15.74 -31.06
C CYS A 763 -2.74 15.48 -29.54
N SER A 764 -1.70 15.80 -28.76
CA SER A 764 -1.65 15.50 -27.32
C SER A 764 -2.17 16.62 -26.40
N SER A 765 -2.95 17.58 -26.93
CA SER A 765 -3.49 18.67 -26.12
C SER A 765 -4.83 19.17 -26.67
N MET A 766 -5.91 18.49 -26.32
CA MET A 766 -7.23 19.11 -26.26
C MET A 766 -7.89 18.81 -24.91
N PRO A 767 -8.29 19.83 -24.13
CA PRO A 767 -9.07 19.63 -22.92
C PRO A 767 -10.46 19.09 -23.31
N MET A 768 -10.99 18.15 -22.53
CA MET A 768 -12.40 17.79 -22.60
C MET A 768 -13.25 19.00 -22.16
N THR A 769 -13.52 19.90 -23.10
CA THR A 769 -14.59 20.88 -22.97
C THR A 769 -15.86 20.28 -23.55
N SER A 770 -16.93 20.34 -22.77
CA SER A 770 -18.31 20.05 -23.15
C SER A 770 -18.64 20.55 -24.56
N SER A 771 -18.84 19.61 -25.49
CA SER A 771 -19.59 19.87 -26.71
C SER A 771 -20.63 18.78 -26.87
N ARG A 772 -21.89 19.24 -26.77
CA ARG A 772 -23.10 18.46 -26.99
C ARG A 772 -22.98 17.71 -28.33
N CYS A 773 -23.20 16.40 -28.28
CA CYS A 773 -23.59 15.64 -29.45
C CYS A 773 -24.92 16.22 -29.98
N PRO A 774 -25.02 16.69 -31.24
CA PRO A 774 -26.27 17.21 -31.77
C PRO A 774 -27.01 16.10 -32.52
N LEU A 775 -27.44 15.03 -31.84
CA LEU A 775 -28.38 14.05 -32.41
C LEU A 775 -29.30 13.49 -31.30
N PRO A 776 -30.63 13.40 -31.54
CA PRO A 776 -31.59 12.83 -30.58
C PRO A 776 -31.43 11.30 -30.44
N PRO A 777 -31.84 10.71 -29.31
CA PRO A 777 -31.55 9.31 -28.93
C PRO A 777 -32.43 8.27 -29.62
N SER A 778 -32.75 8.46 -30.91
CA SER A 778 -33.56 7.52 -31.70
C SER A 778 -32.98 7.38 -33.11
N SER A 779 -31.75 6.90 -33.22
CA SER A 779 -31.19 6.27 -34.45
C SER A 779 -29.72 5.89 -34.27
N CYS A 780 -29.47 4.77 -33.60
CA CYS A 780 -28.28 3.95 -33.83
C CYS A 780 -28.76 2.54 -34.19
N PRO A 781 -28.48 1.99 -35.38
CA PRO A 781 -28.56 0.55 -35.60
C PRO A 781 -27.42 -0.19 -34.91
#